data_AF-A0A368KA88-F1
#
_entry.id   AF-A0A368KA88-F1
#
_cell.length_a   1.000
_cell.length_b   1.000
_cell.length_c   1.000
_cell.angle_alpha   90.00
_cell.angle_beta   90.00
_cell.angle_gamma   90.00
#
_symmetry.space_group_name_H-M   'P 1'
#
loop_
_entity.id
_entity.type
_entity.pdbx_description
1 polymer ?
#
loop_
_entity_poly.entity_id
_entity_poly.type
_entity_poly.pdbx_seq_one_letter_code
_entity_poly.pdbx_strand_id
1 'polypeptide(L)'
;MKNRFALAVTLLLPFLLLPRTSFGMRHEIANGSLVFSIDDATGAYALDDGELHFGGRLPRGAARVTKSAGGLHFPLIEGIEASVAPAPGRSNALLFSWRVADAGPVTAPPTFPDFLTVPAGLHSLSHRQLNFAPPVFDDPQDVSTPWVLFTGAGHTLIISPASDFFLASMLGDARTRVAVGLNAEVGKLPAGFTSTALVASAPDVASAYDAWGAALRGLYHRRPASAEADPILRDIGVLTDNAGGHYYYNYEYAEGLNYEESLVRFLKRSREAGFPFGYLQLDSWWYAKSSWNPEEKVGRIKNPALPDEDWNRYGGLVEWKAQPGVFPKGMAAFHERVKLPFFAHNRFIDKDSPYRKRYEISGVAAVDPGYWNELANYAAANGIAVYLQDWLDATYRFSPELHAVPGKGEMFMDGMASAMAAHGITMQYCMAYPLHMLQGVKYPNLTTIRAAGDGLTREKWTQLAFNARLIHELGAWPATDVMPSGDTAAMLFATLSGGPVGVGDAFEKLDRTNIFRAARADGEIVKPDEPLMPLGVSYLTQAQKTGVPIIAATFTRHGGHATAYVLAFADDPRSATTDFSLTPKDLGFGGTVAVFDPASESVVVKHADQTITGKTTGPDAFAYRIVAPMPASGIAVFGDLGKFVTMGRKRVVSYEDVARGARLKLAFAAKDGDITVAGYARSDIVAHAEGATVVSTERDPRTGLFKVTLRPGGRSAAIATLALKAQG
;
A
#
# COMPACT_ATOMS: atom_id res chain seq x y z
N MET A 1 82.81 76.65 1.71
CA MET A 1 83.31 76.21 3.04
C MET A 1 82.20 75.43 3.74
N LYS A 2 82.50 74.20 4.19
CA LYS A 2 81.88 73.41 5.30
C LYS A 2 80.40 73.74 5.64
N ASN A 3 79.42 72.85 5.58
CA ASN A 3 79.29 71.65 6.42
C ASN A 3 77.94 70.98 6.15
N ARG A 4 77.90 69.69 6.48
CA ARG A 4 76.80 68.74 6.34
C ARG A 4 75.70 68.99 7.38
N PHE A 5 74.44 68.78 6.99
CA PHE A 5 73.43 68.13 7.83
C PHE A 5 72.46 67.36 6.92
N ALA A 6 72.39 66.04 7.14
CA ALA A 6 71.46 65.14 6.48
C ALA A 6 70.21 64.98 7.36
N LEU A 7 69.03 65.16 6.77
CA LEU A 7 67.75 64.71 7.33
C LEU A 7 67.06 63.91 6.23
N ALA A 8 67.02 62.58 6.38
CA ALA A 8 66.29 61.69 5.48
C ALA A 8 64.82 61.65 5.91
N VAL A 9 63.94 62.07 5.00
CA VAL A 9 62.48 61.97 5.15
C VAL A 9 62.05 60.57 4.71
N THR A 10 61.44 59.82 5.62
CA THR A 10 60.85 58.51 5.36
C THR A 10 59.48 58.68 4.69
N LEU A 11 59.35 58.36 3.40
CA LEU A 11 58.06 58.22 2.74
C LEU A 11 57.53 56.78 2.98
N LEU A 12 56.48 56.65 3.77
CA LEU A 12 55.71 55.41 3.93
C LEU A 12 54.70 55.29 2.78
N LEU A 13 54.85 54.24 1.96
CA LEU A 13 53.84 53.80 0.99
C LEU A 13 52.65 53.16 1.76
N PRO A 14 51.38 53.48 1.44
CA PRO A 14 50.25 52.74 1.97
C PRO A 14 50.13 51.40 1.22
N PHE A 15 50.22 50.30 1.95
CA PHE A 15 49.81 48.98 1.47
C PHE A 15 48.29 49.00 1.24
N LEU A 16 47.87 48.88 -0.03
CA LEU A 16 46.51 48.52 -0.40
C LEU A 16 46.21 47.11 0.15
N LEU A 17 45.46 47.04 1.24
CA LEU A 17 44.79 45.83 1.71
C LEU A 17 43.67 45.50 0.71
N LEU A 18 43.96 44.61 -0.24
CA LEU A 18 42.91 43.89 -0.97
C LEU A 18 42.10 43.05 0.04
N PRO A 19 40.76 43.08 -0.01
CA PRO A 19 39.95 42.23 0.84
C PRO A 19 40.24 40.76 0.50
N ARG A 20 40.63 39.98 1.49
CA ARG A 20 40.67 38.52 1.39
C ARG A 20 39.22 38.04 1.21
N THR A 21 38.82 37.75 -0.02
CA THR A 21 37.64 36.90 -0.27
C THR A 21 38.00 35.51 0.25
N SER A 22 37.47 35.12 1.40
CA SER A 22 37.50 33.72 1.81
C SER A 22 36.67 32.93 0.79
N PHE A 23 37.32 32.09 -0.02
CA PHE A 23 36.61 31.10 -0.82
C PHE A 23 35.97 30.11 0.16
N GLY A 24 34.63 30.07 0.21
CA GLY A 24 33.90 29.06 0.95
C GLY A 24 34.28 27.65 0.48
N MET A 25 34.29 26.69 1.41
CA MET A 25 34.51 25.29 1.10
C MET A 25 33.16 24.63 0.79
N ARG A 26 33.07 23.97 -0.37
CA ARG A 26 31.90 23.15 -0.74
C ARG A 26 32.07 21.74 -0.19
N HIS A 27 31.05 21.25 0.50
CA HIS A 27 31.00 19.91 1.07
C HIS A 27 29.90 19.09 0.39
N GLU A 28 30.16 17.82 0.11
CA GLU A 28 29.23 16.96 -0.62
C GLU A 28 29.11 15.58 0.02
N ILE A 29 27.91 15.02 -0.09
CA ILE A 29 27.58 13.63 0.23
C ILE A 29 26.68 13.09 -0.86
N ALA A 30 26.88 11.83 -1.22
CA ALA A 30 26.15 11.18 -2.30
C ALA A 30 25.69 9.80 -1.87
N ASN A 31 24.60 9.34 -2.46
CA ASN A 31 24.17 7.96 -2.42
C ASN A 31 23.59 7.59 -3.79
N GLY A 32 24.30 6.75 -4.54
CA GLY A 32 23.97 6.51 -5.95
C GLY A 32 24.29 7.73 -6.82
N SER A 33 23.33 8.14 -7.66
CA SER A 33 23.42 9.36 -8.46
C SER A 33 22.99 10.61 -7.71
N LEU A 34 22.27 10.47 -6.59
CA LEU A 34 21.75 11.59 -5.81
C LEU A 34 22.85 12.20 -4.91
N VAL A 35 23.14 13.48 -5.13
CA VAL A 35 24.19 14.25 -4.47
C VAL A 35 23.58 15.45 -3.74
N PHE A 36 23.86 15.56 -2.44
CA PHE A 36 23.65 16.78 -1.68
C PHE A 36 24.97 17.53 -1.53
N SER A 37 24.93 18.85 -1.74
CA SER A 37 26.08 19.72 -1.57
C SER A 37 25.73 20.98 -0.80
N ILE A 38 26.66 21.50 0.00
CA ILE A 38 26.49 22.74 0.78
C ILE A 38 27.77 23.57 0.79
N ASP A 39 27.63 24.88 0.63
CA ASP A 39 28.71 25.87 0.76
C ASP A 39 28.72 26.44 2.19
N ASP A 40 29.85 26.30 2.89
CA ASP A 40 29.93 26.65 4.31
C ASP A 40 29.80 28.16 4.60
N ALA A 41 30.28 29.00 3.68
CA ALA A 41 30.31 30.45 3.79
C ALA A 41 28.94 31.08 3.53
N THR A 42 28.24 30.64 2.49
CA THR A 42 26.96 31.21 2.05
C THR A 42 25.76 30.45 2.60
N GLY A 43 25.94 29.21 3.06
CA GLY A 43 24.86 28.31 3.43
C GLY A 43 23.96 27.89 2.28
N ALA A 44 24.33 28.19 1.02
CA ALA A 44 23.61 27.69 -0.13
C ALA A 44 23.84 26.18 -0.24
N TYR A 45 22.77 25.43 -0.48
CA TYR A 45 22.84 23.99 -0.67
C TYR A 45 22.02 23.56 -1.88
N ALA A 46 22.40 22.43 -2.47
CA ALA A 46 21.73 21.87 -3.63
C ALA A 46 21.58 20.36 -3.48
N LEU A 47 20.52 19.84 -4.08
CA LEU A 47 20.28 18.42 -4.29
C LEU A 47 20.20 18.18 -5.80
N ASP A 48 20.99 17.23 -6.29
CA ASP A 48 21.25 17.02 -7.71
C ASP A 48 21.34 15.53 -8.00
N ASP A 49 20.72 15.06 -9.08
CA ASP A 49 20.88 13.67 -9.54
C ASP A 49 21.35 13.55 -10.99
N GLY A 50 21.77 14.68 -11.59
CA GLY A 50 22.13 14.84 -13.00
C GLY A 50 21.01 15.39 -13.89
N GLU A 51 19.73 15.19 -13.52
CA GLU A 51 18.57 15.62 -14.30
C GLU A 51 17.71 16.65 -13.55
N LEU A 52 17.54 16.45 -12.24
CA LEU A 52 16.79 17.33 -11.35
C LEU A 52 17.73 18.09 -10.42
N HIS A 53 17.59 19.42 -10.44
CA HIS A 53 18.39 20.34 -9.63
C HIS A 53 17.51 21.13 -8.68
N PHE A 54 17.58 20.81 -7.39
CA PHE A 54 16.91 21.55 -6.33
C PHE A 54 17.92 22.38 -5.54
N GLY A 55 17.53 23.56 -5.08
CA GLY A 55 18.41 24.47 -4.35
C GLY A 55 17.73 25.11 -3.16
N GLY A 56 18.47 25.31 -2.07
CA GLY A 56 18.01 25.98 -0.86
C GLY A 56 19.12 26.83 -0.23
N ARG A 57 18.80 27.53 0.85
CA ARG A 57 19.79 28.34 1.59
C ARG A 57 19.49 28.35 3.08
N LEU A 58 20.52 28.16 3.89
CA LEU A 58 20.44 28.31 5.35
C LEU A 58 20.37 29.80 5.73
N PRO A 59 19.52 30.21 6.70
CA PRO A 59 19.31 31.63 7.02
C PRO A 59 20.55 32.40 7.51
N ARG A 60 21.53 31.72 8.12
CA ARG A 60 22.72 32.35 8.73
C ARG A 60 24.06 31.79 8.20
N GLY A 61 24.06 31.15 7.02
CA GLY A 61 25.20 30.34 6.56
C GLY A 61 25.27 28.98 7.27
N ALA A 62 26.17 28.09 6.85
CA ALA A 62 26.30 26.75 7.45
C ALA A 62 27.40 26.65 8.52
N ALA A 63 28.37 27.58 8.52
CA ALA A 63 29.46 27.75 9.50
C ALA A 63 29.79 26.51 10.35
N ARG A 64 30.90 25.82 10.05
CA ARG A 64 31.35 24.55 10.67
C ARG A 64 30.67 23.30 10.11
N VAL A 65 30.55 23.20 8.79
CA VAL A 65 30.19 21.94 8.14
C VAL A 65 31.28 20.90 8.41
N THR A 66 30.90 19.78 9.00
CA THR A 66 31.82 18.65 9.25
C THR A 66 31.37 17.45 8.46
N LYS A 67 32.32 16.76 7.83
CA LYS A 67 32.08 15.51 7.12
C LYS A 67 32.57 14.36 7.98
N SER A 68 31.67 13.44 8.31
CA SER A 68 31.99 12.19 8.98
C SER A 68 31.72 11.01 8.04
N ALA A 69 32.08 9.79 8.44
CA ALA A 69 31.67 8.59 7.71
C ALA A 69 30.13 8.43 7.66
N GLY A 70 29.42 9.04 8.61
CA GLY A 70 27.96 8.97 8.73
C GLY A 70 27.19 10.06 7.99
N GLY A 71 27.85 11.06 7.40
CA GLY A 71 27.19 12.15 6.67
C GLY A 71 27.84 13.52 6.87
N LEU A 72 27.16 14.56 6.38
CA LEU A 72 27.48 15.94 6.68
C LEU A 72 26.70 16.39 7.92
N HIS A 73 27.33 17.18 8.79
CA HIS A 73 26.72 17.78 9.98
C HIS A 73 27.00 19.28 10.01
N PHE A 74 26.00 20.08 10.37
CA PHE A 74 26.10 21.54 10.41
C PHE A 74 24.97 22.16 11.24
N PRO A 75 25.18 23.34 11.84
CA PRO A 75 24.11 24.09 12.50
C PRO A 75 23.06 24.54 11.47
N LEU A 76 21.80 24.24 11.74
CA LEU A 76 20.66 24.65 10.90
C LEU A 76 20.19 26.05 11.30
N ILE A 77 19.93 26.22 12.59
CA ILE A 77 19.67 27.49 13.27
C ILE A 77 20.27 27.41 14.68
N GLU A 78 20.20 28.49 15.44
CA GLU A 78 20.68 28.51 16.83
C GLU A 78 19.98 27.43 17.67
N GLY A 79 20.78 26.56 18.31
CA GLY A 79 20.27 25.46 19.12
C GLY A 79 19.75 24.25 18.34
N ILE A 80 19.93 24.19 17.01
CA ILE A 80 19.53 23.04 16.19
C ILE A 80 20.65 22.62 15.25
N GLU A 81 21.05 21.36 15.35
CA GLU A 81 22.05 20.73 14.48
C GLU A 81 21.34 19.90 13.42
N ALA A 82 21.77 20.01 12.17
CA ALA A 82 21.28 19.22 11.05
C ALA A 82 22.35 18.24 10.55
N SER A 83 21.88 17.20 9.86
CA SER A 83 22.72 16.27 9.13
C SER A 83 22.07 15.78 7.84
N VAL A 84 22.90 15.44 6.87
CA VAL A 84 22.49 14.76 5.63
C VAL A 84 23.37 13.54 5.42
N ALA A 85 22.74 12.38 5.23
CA ALA A 85 23.41 11.09 5.15
C ALA A 85 22.82 10.21 4.04
N PRO A 86 23.58 9.25 3.50
CA PRO A 86 23.01 8.17 2.70
C PRO A 86 21.90 7.45 3.47
N ALA A 87 20.74 7.29 2.86
CA ALA A 87 19.65 6.52 3.45
C ALA A 87 20.00 5.01 3.48
N PRO A 88 19.49 4.25 4.46
CA PRO A 88 19.67 2.80 4.49
C PRO A 88 18.98 2.11 3.30
N GLY A 89 19.33 0.84 3.05
CA GLY A 89 18.57 -0.01 2.11
C GLY A 89 19.09 -0.15 0.67
N ARG A 90 20.34 0.22 0.36
CA ARG A 90 20.91 0.21 -1.01
C ARG A 90 20.00 0.92 -2.03
N SER A 91 19.62 2.16 -1.72
CA SER A 91 18.72 2.99 -2.51
C SER A 91 19.43 4.25 -3.01
N ASN A 92 18.88 4.90 -4.05
CA ASN A 92 19.29 6.23 -4.50
C ASN A 92 18.57 7.31 -3.65
N ALA A 93 18.85 7.33 -2.35
CA ALA A 93 18.12 8.17 -1.39
C ALA A 93 19.04 8.78 -0.31
N LEU A 94 18.68 9.98 0.16
CA LEU A 94 19.35 10.70 1.23
C LEU A 94 18.39 10.97 2.38
N LEU A 95 18.87 10.76 3.60
CA LEU A 95 18.18 11.08 4.84
C LEU A 95 18.63 12.46 5.31
N PHE A 96 17.67 13.36 5.47
CA PHE A 96 17.84 14.67 6.06
C PHE A 96 17.35 14.58 7.50
N SER A 97 18.10 15.15 8.44
CA SER A 97 17.72 15.12 9.85
C SER A 97 18.10 16.42 10.53
N TRP A 98 17.33 16.81 11.54
CA TRP A 98 17.73 17.88 12.45
C TRP A 98 17.33 17.53 13.88
N ARG A 99 18.08 18.04 14.85
CA ARG A 99 17.95 17.75 16.27
C ARG A 99 18.04 19.01 17.12
N VAL A 100 17.11 19.15 18.06
CA VAL A 100 17.16 20.21 19.09
C VAL A 100 18.30 19.91 20.06
N ALA A 101 19.26 20.83 20.18
CA ALA A 101 20.36 20.74 21.12
C ALA A 101 19.86 20.80 22.58
N ASP A 102 20.70 20.40 23.54
CA ASP A 102 20.31 20.28 24.95
C ASP A 102 20.02 21.63 25.67
N ALA A 103 19.98 22.75 24.94
CA ALA A 103 19.92 24.13 25.45
C ALA A 103 18.49 24.68 25.70
N GLY A 104 17.47 23.83 25.79
CA GLY A 104 16.10 24.21 26.14
C GLY A 104 15.10 24.15 24.97
N PRO A 105 13.79 24.31 25.23
CA PRO A 105 12.75 24.06 24.23
C PRO A 105 12.73 25.10 23.10
N VAL A 106 12.55 24.64 21.87
CA VAL A 106 12.39 25.50 20.68
C VAL A 106 10.90 25.75 20.42
N THR A 107 10.54 27.01 20.15
CA THR A 107 9.16 27.46 19.89
C THR A 107 8.85 27.77 18.43
N ALA A 108 9.87 27.75 17.55
CA ALA A 108 9.73 27.95 16.11
C ALA A 108 10.52 26.85 15.39
N PRO A 109 9.92 25.68 15.11
CA PRO A 109 10.62 24.58 14.47
C PRO A 109 11.10 24.98 13.06
N PRO A 110 12.33 24.60 12.66
CA PRO A 110 12.82 24.89 11.32
C PRO A 110 12.20 23.94 10.30
N THR A 111 12.26 24.34 9.03
CA THR A 111 11.99 23.47 7.88
C THR A 111 13.32 22.97 7.34
N PHE A 112 13.45 21.66 7.14
CA PHE A 112 14.64 21.08 6.51
C PHE A 112 14.37 19.66 5.96
N PRO A 113 14.66 19.40 4.66
CA PRO A 113 15.15 20.35 3.67
C PRO A 113 14.08 21.40 3.30
N ASP A 114 14.52 22.54 2.77
CA ASP A 114 13.69 23.66 2.29
C ASP A 114 14.25 24.19 0.96
N PHE A 115 13.77 23.61 -0.14
CA PHE A 115 14.19 23.96 -1.49
C PHE A 115 13.36 25.14 -2.01
N LEU A 116 14.06 26.23 -2.37
CA LEU A 116 13.53 27.47 -2.95
C LEU A 116 13.84 27.59 -4.44
N THR A 117 14.67 26.71 -4.97
CA THR A 117 14.88 26.49 -6.40
C THR A 117 14.34 25.10 -6.71
N VAL A 118 13.30 25.05 -7.52
CA VAL A 118 12.59 23.83 -7.92
C VAL A 118 12.60 23.77 -9.45
N PRO A 119 12.91 22.61 -10.07
CA PRO A 119 12.86 22.47 -11.53
C PRO A 119 11.48 22.85 -12.09
N ALA A 120 11.48 23.57 -13.21
CA ALA A 120 10.25 23.96 -13.89
C ALA A 120 9.61 22.75 -14.60
N GLY A 121 8.30 22.79 -14.79
CA GLY A 121 7.57 21.79 -15.59
C GLY A 121 7.39 20.43 -14.92
N LEU A 122 7.59 20.34 -13.60
CA LEU A 122 7.26 19.14 -12.83
C LEU A 122 5.75 18.99 -12.66
N HIS A 123 5.29 17.75 -12.78
CA HIS A 123 4.01 17.32 -12.25
C HIS A 123 4.20 16.84 -10.80
N SER A 124 3.13 16.91 -10.01
CA SER A 124 3.12 16.37 -8.64
C SER A 124 2.01 15.36 -8.42
N LEU A 125 2.28 14.37 -7.57
CA LEU A 125 1.29 13.53 -6.92
C LEU A 125 1.52 13.60 -5.41
N SER A 126 0.43 13.76 -4.67
CA SER A 126 0.39 13.58 -3.21
C SER A 126 -0.94 12.96 -2.79
N HIS A 127 -1.12 12.71 -1.50
CA HIS A 127 -2.36 12.16 -0.96
C HIS A 127 -3.01 13.12 0.02
N ARG A 128 -4.32 13.31 -0.10
CA ARG A 128 -5.10 14.23 0.76
C ARG A 128 -5.21 13.68 2.18
N GLN A 129 -5.20 14.57 3.17
CA GLN A 129 -5.58 14.24 4.54
C GLN A 129 -7.11 14.14 4.66
N LEU A 130 -7.66 13.18 3.93
CA LEU A 130 -9.07 12.81 3.90
C LEU A 130 -9.16 11.29 4.06
N ASN A 131 -10.32 10.78 4.49
CA ASN A 131 -10.50 9.35 4.74
C ASN A 131 -10.03 8.52 3.53
N PHE A 132 -9.21 7.50 3.79
CA PHE A 132 -8.59 6.64 2.78
C PHE A 132 -7.60 7.36 1.84
N ALA A 133 -7.07 8.52 2.23
CA ALA A 133 -5.95 9.19 1.57
C ALA A 133 -6.05 9.29 0.03
N PRO A 134 -7.13 9.84 -0.54
CA PRO A 134 -7.30 9.86 -1.99
C PRO A 134 -6.12 10.57 -2.67
N PRO A 135 -5.61 10.03 -3.79
CA PRO A 135 -4.52 10.63 -4.55
C PRO A 135 -4.97 11.94 -5.19
N VAL A 136 -4.04 12.89 -5.33
CA VAL A 136 -4.29 14.16 -5.99
C VAL A 136 -3.07 14.57 -6.83
N PHE A 137 -3.33 14.97 -8.08
CA PHE A 137 -2.31 15.37 -9.04
C PHE A 137 -2.29 16.89 -9.24
N ASP A 138 -1.09 17.46 -9.31
CA ASP A 138 -0.82 18.89 -9.55
C ASP A 138 -1.49 19.86 -8.55
N ASP A 139 -1.89 19.33 -7.38
CA ASP A 139 -2.44 20.05 -6.23
C ASP A 139 -1.81 19.44 -4.96
N PRO A 140 -0.51 19.72 -4.70
CA PRO A 140 0.24 19.13 -3.61
C PRO A 140 -0.37 19.49 -2.25
N GLN A 141 -0.36 18.56 -1.31
CA GLN A 141 -1.02 18.73 -0.01
C GLN A 141 0.00 19.06 1.09
N ASP A 142 -0.27 20.13 1.85
CA ASP A 142 0.53 20.58 3.00
C ASP A 142 0.20 19.78 4.27
N VAL A 143 0.50 18.48 4.23
CA VAL A 143 0.22 17.51 5.30
C VAL A 143 1.35 16.48 5.35
N SER A 144 1.38 15.57 6.33
CA SER A 144 2.32 14.43 6.31
C SER A 144 1.93 13.43 5.22
N THR A 145 2.49 13.60 4.03
CA THR A 145 2.30 12.78 2.84
C THR A 145 3.57 12.83 1.98
N PRO A 146 3.91 11.79 1.18
CA PRO A 146 4.98 11.93 0.20
C PRO A 146 4.53 12.87 -0.93
N TRP A 147 5.43 13.74 -1.38
CA TRP A 147 5.31 14.43 -2.66
C TRP A 147 6.15 13.69 -3.70
N VAL A 148 5.49 13.21 -4.74
CA VAL A 148 6.10 12.57 -5.90
C VAL A 148 6.15 13.59 -7.02
N LEU A 149 7.35 14.04 -7.37
CA LEU A 149 7.59 15.11 -8.33
C LEU A 149 8.24 14.52 -9.58
N PHE A 150 7.62 14.66 -10.75
CA PHE A 150 8.08 13.97 -11.95
C PHE A 150 8.00 14.82 -13.21
N THR A 151 8.95 14.60 -14.11
CA THR A 151 9.02 15.27 -15.42
C THR A 151 8.08 14.61 -16.43
N GLY A 152 7.85 15.26 -17.58
CA GLY A 152 7.15 14.64 -18.71
C GLY A 152 7.82 13.38 -19.27
N ALA A 153 9.11 13.18 -19.01
CA ALA A 153 9.85 11.96 -19.38
C ALA A 153 9.74 10.84 -18.33
N GLY A 154 9.15 11.12 -17.16
CA GLY A 154 8.97 10.16 -16.07
C GLY A 154 10.06 10.22 -14.99
N HIS A 155 11.18 10.92 -15.21
CA HIS A 155 12.22 11.09 -14.18
C HIS A 155 11.62 11.72 -12.93
N THR A 156 11.82 11.09 -11.78
CA THR A 156 11.02 11.31 -10.56
C THR A 156 11.89 11.49 -9.32
N LEU A 157 11.54 12.49 -8.51
CA LEU A 157 12.01 12.66 -7.13
C LEU A 157 10.84 12.51 -6.16
N ILE A 158 11.03 11.72 -5.10
CA ILE A 158 10.09 11.60 -3.98
C ILE A 158 10.71 12.24 -2.75
N ILE A 159 9.98 13.13 -2.11
CA ILE A 159 10.31 13.71 -0.80
C ILE A 159 9.17 13.49 0.17
N SER A 160 9.48 13.11 1.40
CA SER A 160 8.48 12.93 2.45
C SER A 160 9.05 13.17 3.84
N PRO A 161 8.20 13.40 4.86
CA PRO A 161 8.57 13.09 6.23
C PRO A 161 9.07 11.64 6.33
N ALA A 162 10.04 11.41 7.21
CA ALA A 162 10.57 10.08 7.50
C ALA A 162 10.50 9.72 8.99
N SER A 163 10.03 10.64 9.84
CA SER A 163 9.68 10.41 11.25
C SER A 163 8.58 11.37 11.69
N ASP A 164 8.10 11.20 12.92
CA ASP A 164 7.14 12.11 13.58
C ASP A 164 5.91 12.40 12.70
N PHE A 165 5.38 11.40 12.00
CA PHE A 165 4.40 11.56 10.92
C PHE A 165 3.11 12.28 11.36
N PHE A 166 2.76 12.24 12.65
CA PHE A 166 1.63 13.01 13.16
C PHE A 166 1.91 14.50 13.29
N LEU A 167 3.18 14.87 13.46
CA LEU A 167 3.63 16.25 13.63
C LEU A 167 4.20 16.85 12.36
N ALA A 168 4.72 16.02 11.46
CA ALA A 168 5.40 16.46 10.25
C ALA A 168 4.40 16.93 9.19
N SER A 169 4.86 17.80 8.30
CA SER A 169 4.09 18.22 7.13
C SER A 169 5.01 18.56 5.98
N MET A 170 4.53 18.27 4.76
CA MET A 170 5.06 18.91 3.56
C MET A 170 4.62 20.38 3.52
N LEU A 171 5.43 21.24 2.94
CA LEU A 171 5.16 22.67 2.84
C LEU A 171 5.61 23.22 1.48
N GLY A 172 4.77 24.05 0.87
CA GLY A 172 5.08 24.77 -0.37
C GLY A 172 4.04 24.53 -1.46
N ASP A 173 4.44 24.66 -2.72
CA ASP A 173 3.54 24.53 -3.89
C ASP A 173 4.08 23.57 -4.96
N ALA A 174 5.19 22.88 -4.66
CA ALA A 174 5.94 22.02 -5.59
C ALA A 174 6.42 22.70 -6.89
N ARG A 175 6.41 24.04 -6.95
CA ARG A 175 6.81 24.83 -8.13
C ARG A 175 7.87 25.88 -7.79
N THR A 176 7.71 26.54 -6.66
CA THR A 176 8.59 27.59 -6.13
C THR A 176 9.21 27.16 -4.81
N ARG A 177 8.54 26.30 -4.05
CA ARG A 177 9.03 25.77 -2.78
C ARG A 177 8.65 24.30 -2.57
N VAL A 178 9.62 23.52 -2.09
CA VAL A 178 9.44 22.14 -1.62
C VAL A 178 10.16 21.99 -0.29
N ALA A 179 9.42 21.80 0.79
CA ALA A 179 10.00 21.71 2.13
C ALA A 179 9.32 20.64 2.99
N VAL A 180 10.08 20.15 3.99
CA VAL A 180 9.55 19.35 5.09
C VAL A 180 9.66 20.15 6.37
N GLY A 181 8.55 20.25 7.11
CA GLY A 181 8.46 20.95 8.38
C GLY A 181 7.54 20.21 9.35
N LEU A 182 7.05 20.95 10.34
CA LEU A 182 6.05 20.47 11.29
C LEU A 182 4.73 21.22 11.10
N ASN A 183 3.64 20.65 11.59
CA ASN A 183 2.33 21.29 11.67
C ASN A 183 2.42 22.60 12.46
N ALA A 184 1.61 23.58 12.09
CA ALA A 184 1.63 24.91 12.71
C ALA A 184 1.23 24.86 14.20
N GLU A 185 0.50 23.84 14.62
CA GLU A 185 0.02 23.62 15.98
C GLU A 185 1.11 23.10 16.93
N VAL A 186 2.26 22.67 16.41
CA VAL A 186 3.36 22.17 17.24
C VAL A 186 4.02 23.31 18.01
N GLY A 187 3.68 23.42 19.30
CA GLY A 187 4.06 24.56 20.12
C GLY A 187 5.50 24.55 20.65
N LYS A 188 5.91 23.47 21.34
CA LYS A 188 7.24 23.36 21.97
C LYS A 188 7.87 22.01 21.68
N LEU A 189 9.12 22.04 21.24
CA LEU A 189 9.91 20.83 21.06
C LEU A 189 10.82 20.59 22.26
N PRO A 190 10.87 19.38 22.83
CA PRO A 190 11.78 19.07 23.92
C PRO A 190 13.23 19.02 23.43
N ALA A 191 14.16 19.22 24.36
CA ALA A 191 15.58 18.98 24.12
C ALA A 191 15.79 17.54 23.61
N GLY A 192 16.66 17.38 22.61
CA GLY A 192 16.93 16.09 21.98
C GLY A 192 15.87 15.59 21.00
N PHE A 193 14.76 16.33 20.79
CA PHE A 193 13.82 16.01 19.71
C PHE A 193 14.55 15.98 18.38
N THR A 194 14.27 14.96 17.57
CA THR A 194 14.91 14.74 16.26
C THR A 194 13.81 14.50 15.24
N SER A 195 13.85 15.21 14.12
CA SER A 195 12.95 14.99 12.99
C SER A 195 13.74 14.68 11.73
N THR A 196 13.15 13.86 10.87
CA THR A 196 13.79 13.35 9.67
C THR A 196 12.89 13.45 8.45
N ALA A 197 13.51 13.68 7.31
CA ALA A 197 12.91 13.67 5.99
C ALA A 197 13.73 12.78 5.06
N LEU A 198 13.07 12.16 4.09
CA LEU A 198 13.70 11.29 3.12
C LEU A 198 13.50 11.88 1.73
N VAL A 199 14.57 11.87 0.93
CA VAL A 199 14.51 12.21 -0.49
C VAL A 199 15.11 11.08 -1.31
N ALA A 200 14.37 10.60 -2.30
CA ALA A 200 14.80 9.57 -3.24
C ALA A 200 14.61 10.05 -4.67
N SER A 201 15.46 9.63 -5.60
CA SER A 201 15.28 9.95 -7.02
C SER A 201 15.55 8.76 -7.91
N ALA A 202 14.86 8.69 -9.07
CA ALA A 202 15.09 7.66 -10.07
C ALA A 202 14.60 8.09 -11.47
N PRO A 203 15.02 7.36 -12.53
CA PRO A 203 14.61 7.64 -13.90
C PRO A 203 13.11 7.52 -14.19
N ASP A 204 12.35 6.85 -13.33
CA ASP A 204 10.91 6.66 -13.48
C ASP A 204 10.20 6.62 -12.11
N VAL A 205 8.88 6.87 -12.13
CA VAL A 205 8.03 6.91 -10.93
C VAL A 205 8.12 5.62 -10.12
N ALA A 206 8.18 4.47 -10.79
CA ALA A 206 8.20 3.20 -10.08
C ALA A 206 9.54 2.97 -9.39
N SER A 207 10.65 3.17 -10.08
CA SER A 207 11.98 3.06 -9.48
C SER A 207 12.17 4.06 -8.31
N ALA A 208 11.54 5.24 -8.37
CA ALA A 208 11.62 6.24 -7.30
C ALA A 208 10.84 5.81 -6.05
N TYR A 209 9.64 5.26 -6.22
CA TYR A 209 8.87 4.65 -5.12
C TYR A 209 9.63 3.48 -4.49
N ASP A 210 10.24 2.60 -5.30
CA ASP A 210 11.01 1.46 -4.78
C ASP A 210 12.21 1.95 -3.94
N ALA A 211 12.93 2.97 -4.43
CA ALA A 211 14.06 3.56 -3.71
C ALA A 211 13.62 4.21 -2.39
N TRP A 212 12.52 4.98 -2.42
CA TRP A 212 11.92 5.63 -1.25
C TRP A 212 11.41 4.61 -0.23
N GLY A 213 10.62 3.62 -0.67
CA GLY A 213 10.05 2.57 0.16
C GLY A 213 11.12 1.65 0.77
N ALA A 214 12.14 1.27 0.00
CA ALA A 214 13.28 0.51 0.51
C ALA A 214 14.06 1.29 1.59
N ALA A 215 14.27 2.60 1.38
CA ALA A 215 14.94 3.45 2.37
C ALA A 215 14.12 3.62 3.65
N LEU A 216 12.82 3.94 3.54
CA LEU A 216 11.96 4.14 4.70
C LEU A 216 11.78 2.84 5.50
N ARG A 217 11.57 1.72 4.82
CA ARG A 217 11.55 0.40 5.48
C ARG A 217 12.90 0.03 6.09
N GLY A 218 14.01 0.37 5.42
CA GLY A 218 15.36 0.18 5.94
C GLY A 218 15.61 0.94 7.24
N LEU A 219 15.12 2.18 7.33
CA LEU A 219 15.23 3.05 8.51
C LEU A 219 14.51 2.44 9.73
N TYR A 220 13.37 1.80 9.50
CA TYR A 220 12.54 1.19 10.55
C TYR A 220 12.67 -0.33 10.66
N HIS A 221 13.66 -0.93 9.98
CA HIS A 221 13.88 -2.38 9.93
C HIS A 221 12.63 -3.19 9.52
N ARG A 222 11.79 -2.58 8.69
CA ARG A 222 10.54 -3.15 8.23
C ARG A 222 10.78 -4.15 7.09
N ARG A 223 10.25 -5.36 7.27
CA ARG A 223 10.08 -6.31 6.17
C ARG A 223 8.64 -6.23 5.65
N PRO A 224 8.42 -6.27 4.33
CA PRO A 224 7.07 -6.33 3.79
C PRO A 224 6.29 -7.51 4.35
N ALA A 225 5.00 -7.31 4.61
CA ALA A 225 4.12 -8.38 5.04
C ALA A 225 4.06 -9.46 3.96
N SER A 226 4.18 -10.72 4.37
CA SER A 226 3.96 -11.86 3.47
C SER A 226 2.56 -11.78 2.87
N ALA A 227 2.42 -12.21 1.63
CA ALA A 227 1.11 -12.42 1.01
C ALA A 227 0.29 -13.50 1.75
N GLU A 228 0.87 -14.20 2.72
CA GLU A 228 0.23 -15.22 3.57
C GLU A 228 0.34 -14.87 5.07
N ALA A 229 0.53 -13.59 5.40
CA ALA A 229 0.85 -13.17 6.77
C ALA A 229 -0.24 -13.51 7.79
N ASP A 230 -1.49 -13.61 7.36
CA ASP A 230 -2.65 -13.86 8.21
C ASP A 230 -3.80 -14.52 7.41
N PRO A 231 -4.90 -14.93 8.08
CA PRO A 231 -6.02 -15.57 7.42
C PRO A 231 -6.70 -14.72 6.33
N ILE A 232 -6.74 -13.39 6.48
CA ILE A 232 -7.43 -12.51 5.51
C ILE A 232 -6.65 -12.37 4.20
N LEU A 233 -5.32 -12.51 4.26
CA LEU A 233 -4.48 -12.54 3.08
C LEU A 233 -4.38 -13.94 2.46
N ARG A 234 -4.57 -15.01 3.24
CA ARG A 234 -4.43 -16.39 2.75
C ARG A 234 -5.69 -16.91 2.08
N ASP A 235 -6.84 -16.70 2.71
CA ASP A 235 -8.08 -17.39 2.39
C ASP A 235 -9.17 -16.40 1.95
N ILE A 236 -10.07 -16.83 1.06
CA ILE A 236 -11.30 -16.06 0.81
C ILE A 236 -12.17 -16.08 2.08
N GLY A 237 -12.78 -14.95 2.42
CA GLY A 237 -13.61 -14.86 3.62
C GLY A 237 -14.93 -14.14 3.43
N VAL A 238 -15.63 -14.00 4.56
CA VAL A 238 -16.94 -13.36 4.64
C VAL A 238 -16.77 -12.04 5.35
N LEU A 239 -17.13 -10.96 4.68
CA LEU A 239 -17.13 -9.61 5.24
C LEU A 239 -18.55 -9.20 5.59
N THR A 240 -18.73 -8.67 6.80
CA THR A 240 -20.02 -8.15 7.28
C THR A 240 -19.99 -6.62 7.34
N ASP A 241 -19.17 -6.01 6.48
CA ASP A 241 -18.88 -4.58 6.45
C ASP A 241 -20.01 -3.77 5.78
N ASN A 242 -19.99 -2.46 6.02
CA ASN A 242 -20.88 -1.50 5.40
C ASN A 242 -20.78 -1.52 3.85
N ALA A 243 -21.82 -1.05 3.18
CA ALA A 243 -21.87 -0.89 1.72
C ALA A 243 -21.57 -2.16 0.89
N GLY A 244 -21.85 -3.35 1.45
CA GLY A 244 -21.79 -4.62 0.69
C GLY A 244 -22.09 -5.88 1.49
N GLY A 245 -21.96 -5.85 2.83
CA GLY A 245 -22.24 -6.98 3.70
C GLY A 245 -23.73 -7.17 4.00
N HIS A 246 -24.27 -8.34 3.66
CA HIS A 246 -25.64 -8.74 3.98
C HIS A 246 -25.89 -8.81 5.47
N TYR A 247 -24.88 -9.18 6.26
CA TYR A 247 -24.96 -9.25 7.72
C TYR A 247 -24.38 -7.99 8.40
N TYR A 248 -24.34 -6.85 7.71
CA TYR A 248 -24.07 -5.55 8.34
C TYR A 248 -25.35 -4.99 8.97
N TYR A 249 -25.43 -5.00 10.31
CA TYR A 249 -26.65 -4.64 11.07
C TYR A 249 -27.92 -5.30 10.54
N ASN A 250 -27.80 -6.58 10.19
CA ASN A 250 -28.88 -7.35 9.61
C ASN A 250 -28.64 -8.83 9.89
N TYR A 251 -29.71 -9.54 10.25
CA TYR A 251 -29.72 -10.98 10.51
C TYR A 251 -31.08 -11.56 10.17
N GLU A 252 -31.25 -12.87 10.28
CA GLU A 252 -32.43 -13.59 9.79
C GLU A 252 -33.57 -13.58 10.84
N TYR A 253 -33.88 -12.39 11.37
CA TYR A 253 -34.89 -12.20 12.43
C TYR A 253 -36.30 -12.60 11.99
N ALA A 254 -36.62 -12.46 10.69
CA ALA A 254 -37.90 -12.88 10.11
C ALA A 254 -38.12 -14.40 10.22
N GLU A 255 -37.03 -15.17 10.41
CA GLU A 255 -37.06 -16.62 10.62
C GLU A 255 -36.93 -17.02 12.09
N GLY A 256 -37.03 -16.04 13.01
CA GLY A 256 -36.96 -16.26 14.45
C GLY A 256 -35.55 -16.52 14.99
N LEU A 257 -34.50 -16.26 14.20
CA LEU A 257 -33.11 -16.42 14.63
C LEU A 257 -32.55 -15.14 15.25
N ASN A 258 -31.62 -15.29 16.18
CA ASN A 258 -30.74 -14.18 16.60
C ASN A 258 -29.51 -14.05 15.67
N TYR A 259 -28.71 -13.00 15.90
CA TYR A 259 -27.53 -12.69 15.09
C TYR A 259 -26.52 -13.84 15.06
N GLU A 260 -26.17 -14.39 16.23
CA GLU A 260 -25.23 -15.51 16.35
C GLU A 260 -25.72 -16.74 15.56
N GLU A 261 -27.01 -17.07 15.68
CA GLU A 261 -27.63 -18.19 15.00
C GLU A 261 -27.67 -18.02 13.49
N SER A 262 -27.96 -16.81 12.99
CA SER A 262 -27.91 -16.52 11.55
C SER A 262 -26.52 -16.75 10.97
N LEU A 263 -25.47 -16.27 11.64
CA LEU A 263 -24.09 -16.46 11.17
C LEU A 263 -23.67 -17.93 11.24
N VAL A 264 -24.02 -18.65 12.31
CA VAL A 264 -23.77 -20.10 12.42
C VAL A 264 -24.49 -20.86 11.30
N ARG A 265 -25.74 -20.49 11.01
CA ARG A 265 -26.52 -21.10 9.93
C ARG A 265 -25.89 -20.83 8.58
N PHE A 266 -25.55 -19.58 8.28
CA PHE A 266 -24.87 -19.19 7.04
C PHE A 266 -23.58 -19.99 6.82
N LEU A 267 -22.71 -20.05 7.83
CA LEU A 267 -21.44 -20.77 7.73
C LEU A 267 -21.63 -22.29 7.61
N LYS A 268 -22.62 -22.87 8.31
CA LYS A 268 -22.97 -24.28 8.16
C LYS A 268 -23.44 -24.59 6.74
N ARG A 269 -24.39 -23.81 6.21
CA ARG A 269 -24.90 -23.95 4.84
C ARG A 269 -23.79 -23.79 3.81
N SER A 270 -22.92 -22.80 4.00
CA SER A 270 -21.77 -22.54 3.14
C SER A 270 -20.83 -23.74 3.07
N ARG A 271 -20.46 -24.32 4.22
CA ARG A 271 -19.62 -25.53 4.29
C ARG A 271 -20.29 -26.75 3.66
N GLU A 272 -21.58 -26.95 3.88
CA GLU A 272 -22.37 -28.04 3.29
C GLU A 272 -22.45 -27.92 1.76
N ALA A 273 -22.56 -26.69 1.22
CA ALA A 273 -22.49 -26.39 -0.20
C ALA A 273 -21.05 -26.36 -0.77
N GLY A 274 -20.04 -26.58 0.08
CA GLY A 274 -18.63 -26.64 -0.29
C GLY A 274 -17.99 -25.29 -0.58
N PHE A 275 -18.51 -24.18 -0.06
CA PHE A 275 -17.82 -22.89 -0.04
C PHE A 275 -16.76 -22.87 1.08
N PRO A 276 -15.49 -22.57 0.76
CA PRO A 276 -14.38 -22.73 1.70
C PRO A 276 -13.97 -21.41 2.38
N PHE A 277 -14.89 -20.73 3.05
CA PHE A 277 -14.55 -19.48 3.74
C PHE A 277 -13.58 -19.72 4.90
N GLY A 278 -12.44 -19.04 4.89
CA GLY A 278 -11.35 -19.21 5.86
C GLY A 278 -11.37 -18.25 7.04
N TYR A 279 -12.19 -17.20 6.99
CA TYR A 279 -12.36 -16.24 8.08
C TYR A 279 -13.74 -15.57 8.04
N LEU A 280 -14.13 -14.95 9.16
CA LEU A 280 -15.34 -14.14 9.29
C LEU A 280 -14.97 -12.76 9.86
N GLN A 281 -15.40 -11.70 9.19
CA GLN A 281 -15.35 -10.36 9.77
C GLN A 281 -16.49 -10.16 10.77
N LEU A 282 -16.17 -9.51 11.88
CA LEU A 282 -17.12 -8.97 12.82
C LEU A 282 -17.02 -7.44 12.72
N ASP A 283 -17.92 -6.84 11.95
CA ASP A 283 -17.94 -5.39 11.80
C ASP A 283 -18.58 -4.69 13.00
N SER A 284 -18.68 -3.37 12.99
CA SER A 284 -19.16 -2.49 14.05
C SER A 284 -20.44 -2.90 14.80
N TRP A 285 -21.20 -3.90 14.40
CA TRP A 285 -22.40 -4.43 15.08
C TRP A 285 -22.13 -5.37 16.27
N TRP A 286 -20.90 -5.85 16.52
CA TRP A 286 -20.64 -6.93 17.50
C TRP A 286 -20.47 -6.49 18.98
N TYR A 287 -20.29 -5.18 19.22
CA TYR A 287 -19.99 -4.60 20.54
C TYR A 287 -20.85 -3.36 20.86
N ALA A 288 -20.88 -2.98 22.13
CA ALA A 288 -21.70 -1.88 22.65
C ALA A 288 -21.20 -0.50 22.18
N LYS A 289 -22.13 0.33 21.71
CA LYS A 289 -21.86 1.69 21.25
C LYS A 289 -22.87 2.69 21.82
N SER A 290 -22.44 3.94 21.91
CA SER A 290 -23.30 5.04 22.32
C SER A 290 -24.17 5.52 21.15
N SER A 291 -25.04 6.49 21.42
CA SER A 291 -25.74 7.26 20.39
C SER A 291 -25.05 8.61 20.11
N TRP A 292 -23.74 8.70 20.34
CA TRP A 292 -22.96 9.93 20.17
C TRP A 292 -21.77 9.69 19.22
N ASN A 293 -21.68 10.51 18.19
CA ASN A 293 -20.39 10.82 17.57
C ASN A 293 -19.64 11.81 18.47
N PRO A 294 -18.35 12.08 18.24
CA PRO A 294 -17.54 12.89 19.15
C PRO A 294 -18.15 14.26 19.49
N GLU A 295 -18.86 14.88 18.55
CA GLU A 295 -19.47 16.22 18.75
C GLU A 295 -21.00 16.25 18.68
N GLU A 296 -21.65 15.18 18.22
CA GLU A 296 -23.10 15.21 17.97
C GLU A 296 -23.82 13.92 18.33
N LYS A 297 -25.08 14.06 18.74
CA LYS A 297 -25.95 12.92 19.01
C LYS A 297 -26.47 12.34 17.70
N VAL A 298 -26.20 11.06 17.47
CA VAL A 298 -26.77 10.29 16.37
C VAL A 298 -28.04 9.61 16.87
N GLY A 299 -29.18 10.30 16.74
CA GLY A 299 -30.45 9.95 17.40
C GLY A 299 -31.24 8.76 16.83
N ARG A 300 -30.65 7.89 15.99
CA ARG A 300 -31.33 6.74 15.37
C ARG A 300 -30.54 5.44 15.55
N ILE A 301 -31.24 4.31 15.60
CA ILE A 301 -30.62 2.98 15.48
C ILE A 301 -30.26 2.66 14.03
N LYS A 302 -29.29 1.76 13.85
CA LYS A 302 -28.76 1.36 12.53
C LYS A 302 -29.81 0.65 11.71
N ASN A 303 -30.50 -0.31 12.31
CA ASN A 303 -31.62 -0.99 11.68
C ASN A 303 -32.86 -0.91 12.58
N PRO A 304 -33.91 -0.17 12.19
CA PRO A 304 -35.13 0.00 12.98
C PRO A 304 -36.00 -1.26 13.08
N ALA A 305 -35.72 -2.29 12.27
CA ALA A 305 -36.40 -3.59 12.38
C ALA A 305 -35.81 -4.48 13.49
N LEU A 306 -34.69 -4.09 14.09
CA LEU A 306 -33.96 -4.86 15.10
C LEU A 306 -34.12 -4.22 16.48
N PRO A 307 -33.85 -4.96 17.59
CA PRO A 307 -33.95 -4.43 18.94
C PRO A 307 -33.17 -3.11 19.15
N ASP A 308 -33.73 -2.23 19.98
CA ASP A 308 -33.12 -0.94 20.35
C ASP A 308 -32.02 -1.11 21.40
N GLU A 309 -31.00 -1.92 21.08
CA GLU A 309 -29.86 -2.20 21.94
C GLU A 309 -28.63 -1.37 21.55
N ASP A 310 -27.66 -1.27 22.47
CA ASP A 310 -26.44 -0.47 22.30
C ASP A 310 -25.51 -0.99 21.19
N TRP A 311 -25.60 -2.27 20.81
CA TRP A 311 -24.91 -2.77 19.62
C TRP A 311 -25.51 -2.23 18.31
N ASN A 312 -26.82 -1.90 18.28
CA ASN A 312 -27.56 -1.41 17.11
C ASN A 312 -27.46 0.14 16.94
N ARG A 313 -26.40 0.76 17.46
CA ARG A 313 -26.18 2.22 17.43
C ARG A 313 -25.10 2.65 16.43
N TYR A 314 -25.05 3.96 16.13
CA TYR A 314 -24.04 4.58 15.26
C TYR A 314 -22.82 5.15 16.00
N GLY A 315 -22.90 5.41 17.30
CA GLY A 315 -21.93 6.25 18.02
C GLY A 315 -20.63 5.55 18.44
N GLY A 316 -19.86 6.20 19.30
CA GLY A 316 -18.55 5.77 19.74
C GLY A 316 -18.57 4.45 20.51
N LEU A 317 -17.38 3.84 20.61
CA LEU A 317 -17.16 2.63 21.41
C LEU A 317 -17.50 2.89 22.89
N VAL A 318 -18.39 2.08 23.46
CA VAL A 318 -18.61 2.02 24.91
C VAL A 318 -17.67 0.99 25.52
N GLU A 319 -17.78 -0.27 25.12
CA GLU A 319 -16.90 -1.35 25.58
C GLU A 319 -16.61 -2.32 24.43
N TRP A 320 -15.34 -2.69 24.26
CA TRP A 320 -14.90 -3.54 23.15
C TRP A 320 -14.94 -5.02 23.56
N LYS A 321 -16.16 -5.49 23.82
CA LYS A 321 -16.47 -6.87 24.20
C LYS A 321 -17.77 -7.30 23.52
N ALA A 322 -17.92 -8.61 23.38
CA ALA A 322 -19.12 -9.23 22.82
C ALA A 322 -20.36 -8.73 23.54
N GLN A 323 -21.25 -8.08 22.78
CA GLN A 323 -22.48 -7.58 23.35
C GLN A 323 -23.47 -8.76 23.57
N PRO A 324 -24.10 -8.91 24.75
CA PRO A 324 -24.88 -10.11 25.09
C PRO A 324 -26.15 -10.37 24.25
N GLY A 325 -26.79 -9.34 23.70
CA GLY A 325 -27.90 -9.49 22.76
C GLY A 325 -27.47 -9.98 21.37
N VAL A 326 -26.20 -9.80 21.02
CA VAL A 326 -25.59 -10.38 19.81
C VAL A 326 -25.02 -11.77 20.09
N PHE A 327 -24.25 -11.92 21.17
CA PHE A 327 -23.60 -13.18 21.60
C PHE A 327 -23.98 -13.53 23.05
N PRO A 328 -25.11 -14.24 23.27
CA PRO A 328 -25.62 -14.53 24.60
C PRO A 328 -24.66 -15.32 25.51
N LYS A 329 -23.72 -16.07 24.91
CA LYS A 329 -22.71 -16.85 25.63
C LYS A 329 -21.28 -16.29 25.48
N GLY A 330 -21.15 -15.10 24.91
CA GLY A 330 -19.87 -14.43 24.65
C GLY A 330 -19.12 -14.97 23.41
N MET A 331 -18.10 -14.22 22.98
CA MET A 331 -17.39 -14.47 21.72
C MET A 331 -16.65 -15.82 21.70
N ALA A 332 -16.02 -16.25 22.80
CA ALA A 332 -15.35 -17.54 22.87
C ALA A 332 -16.30 -18.72 22.58
N ALA A 333 -17.53 -18.69 23.09
CA ALA A 333 -18.53 -19.72 22.81
C ALA A 333 -18.96 -19.70 21.34
N PHE A 334 -19.11 -18.51 20.74
CA PHE A 334 -19.39 -18.38 19.32
C PHE A 334 -18.23 -18.90 18.46
N HIS A 335 -16.98 -18.56 18.80
CA HIS A 335 -15.78 -19.06 18.13
C HIS A 335 -15.75 -20.59 18.09
N GLU A 336 -16.08 -21.28 19.19
CA GLU A 336 -16.16 -22.75 19.22
C GLU A 336 -17.24 -23.34 18.30
N ARG A 337 -18.33 -22.60 18.05
CA ARG A 337 -19.40 -23.03 17.12
C ARG A 337 -18.99 -22.89 15.66
N VAL A 338 -18.28 -21.82 15.30
CA VAL A 338 -17.95 -21.50 13.91
C VAL A 338 -16.58 -22.01 13.48
N LYS A 339 -15.62 -22.06 14.41
CA LYS A 339 -14.22 -22.50 14.24
C LYS A 339 -13.50 -21.79 13.10
N LEU A 340 -13.68 -20.47 13.03
CA LEU A 340 -13.01 -19.60 12.07
C LEU A 340 -12.29 -18.48 12.83
N PRO A 341 -11.10 -18.05 12.36
CA PRO A 341 -10.47 -16.84 12.85
C PRO A 341 -11.36 -15.62 12.55
N PHE A 342 -11.36 -14.67 13.47
CA PHE A 342 -12.10 -13.43 13.33
C PHE A 342 -11.23 -12.26 12.87
N PHE A 343 -11.81 -11.45 12.01
CA PHE A 343 -11.33 -10.13 11.61
C PHE A 343 -12.25 -9.08 12.25
N ALA A 344 -11.80 -8.40 13.31
CA ALA A 344 -12.71 -7.66 14.20
C ALA A 344 -12.53 -6.15 14.13
N HIS A 345 -13.62 -5.44 13.84
CA HIS A 345 -13.73 -3.99 13.80
C HIS A 345 -13.60 -3.34 15.20
N ASN A 346 -12.93 -2.19 15.26
CA ASN A 346 -12.98 -1.23 16.36
C ASN A 346 -13.04 0.21 15.84
N ARG A 347 -13.33 1.18 16.72
CA ARG A 347 -13.45 2.61 16.42
C ARG A 347 -12.98 3.49 17.58
N PHE A 348 -13.14 4.80 17.42
CA PHE A 348 -12.89 5.81 18.44
C PHE A 348 -13.68 5.57 19.75
N ILE A 349 -13.11 6.02 20.87
CA ILE A 349 -13.65 5.82 22.22
C ILE A 349 -14.66 6.92 22.57
N ASP A 350 -15.89 6.51 22.89
CA ASP A 350 -16.96 7.44 23.28
C ASP A 350 -16.63 8.21 24.57
N LYS A 351 -17.14 9.44 24.70
CA LYS A 351 -16.98 10.28 25.90
C LYS A 351 -17.51 9.65 27.19
N ASP A 352 -18.50 8.77 27.10
CA ASP A 352 -19.13 8.09 28.24
C ASP A 352 -18.59 6.65 28.43
N SER A 353 -17.59 6.23 27.65
CA SER A 353 -16.99 4.90 27.79
C SER A 353 -16.38 4.70 29.19
N PRO A 354 -16.61 3.55 29.85
CA PRO A 354 -15.95 3.22 31.12
C PRO A 354 -14.42 3.19 31.03
N TYR A 355 -13.83 3.04 29.84
CA TYR A 355 -12.38 3.07 29.66
C TYR A 355 -11.74 4.39 30.14
N ARG A 356 -12.44 5.51 30.00
CA ARG A 356 -11.95 6.83 30.44
C ARG A 356 -11.75 6.96 31.95
N LYS A 357 -12.36 6.07 32.73
CA LYS A 357 -12.15 6.02 34.19
C LYS A 357 -10.91 5.22 34.59
N ARG A 358 -10.34 4.44 33.66
CA ARG A 358 -9.25 3.48 33.93
C ARG A 358 -7.97 3.78 33.18
N TYR A 359 -8.07 4.50 32.06
CA TYR A 359 -6.98 4.71 31.11
C TYR A 359 -6.92 6.14 30.64
N GLU A 360 -5.71 6.59 30.29
CA GLU A 360 -5.50 7.86 29.61
C GLU A 360 -5.99 7.81 28.16
N ILE A 361 -6.99 8.65 27.87
CA ILE A 361 -7.57 8.84 26.53
C ILE A 361 -7.36 10.30 26.12
N SER A 362 -6.57 10.54 25.08
CA SER A 362 -6.37 11.87 24.49
C SER A 362 -7.44 12.11 23.42
N GLY A 363 -8.36 13.05 23.66
CA GLY A 363 -9.55 13.24 22.82
C GLY A 363 -10.42 11.98 22.79
N VAL A 364 -10.41 11.26 21.68
CA VAL A 364 -11.09 9.95 21.49
C VAL A 364 -10.12 8.77 21.26
N ALA A 365 -8.82 8.99 21.41
CA ALA A 365 -7.75 8.03 21.16
C ALA A 365 -7.13 7.53 22.48
N ALA A 366 -6.98 6.21 22.64
CA ALA A 366 -6.29 5.65 23.80
C ALA A 366 -4.77 5.79 23.67
N VAL A 367 -4.15 6.51 24.60
CA VAL A 367 -2.68 6.69 24.65
C VAL A 367 -2.06 5.89 25.80
N ASP A 368 -2.87 5.28 26.65
CA ASP A 368 -2.45 4.40 27.74
C ASP A 368 -2.15 2.97 27.24
N PRO A 369 -0.93 2.43 27.44
CA PRO A 369 -0.61 1.06 27.09
C PRO A 369 -1.49 0.00 27.78
N GLY A 370 -2.02 0.29 28.97
CA GLY A 370 -2.90 -0.61 29.72
C GLY A 370 -4.22 -0.90 29.00
N TYR A 371 -4.76 0.09 28.25
CA TYR A 371 -5.94 -0.11 27.41
C TYR A 371 -5.65 -1.12 26.30
N TRP A 372 -4.54 -0.91 25.59
CA TRP A 372 -4.17 -1.76 24.45
C TRP A 372 -3.87 -3.19 24.89
N ASN A 373 -3.22 -3.37 26.04
CA ASN A 373 -3.01 -4.69 26.63
C ASN A 373 -4.33 -5.38 26.99
N GLU A 374 -5.33 -4.67 27.54
CA GLU A 374 -6.64 -5.27 27.81
C GLU A 374 -7.33 -5.74 26.52
N LEU A 375 -7.32 -4.92 25.47
CA LEU A 375 -7.92 -5.26 24.18
C LEU A 375 -7.22 -6.46 23.53
N ALA A 376 -5.90 -6.49 23.50
CA ALA A 376 -5.14 -7.58 22.89
C ALA A 376 -5.34 -8.91 23.64
N ASN A 377 -5.39 -8.88 24.97
CA ASN A 377 -5.73 -10.05 25.78
C ASN A 377 -7.15 -10.57 25.48
N TYR A 378 -8.13 -9.66 25.37
CA TYR A 378 -9.49 -10.03 24.99
C TYR A 378 -9.52 -10.65 23.58
N ALA A 379 -8.84 -10.02 22.62
CA ALA A 379 -8.79 -10.50 21.25
C ALA A 379 -8.22 -11.93 21.15
N ALA A 380 -7.07 -12.16 21.79
CA ALA A 380 -6.42 -13.47 21.82
C ALA A 380 -7.30 -14.56 22.44
N ALA A 381 -8.00 -14.24 23.53
CA ALA A 381 -8.89 -15.19 24.21
C ALA A 381 -10.17 -15.54 23.43
N ASN A 382 -10.50 -14.78 22.38
CA ASN A 382 -11.78 -14.87 21.67
C ASN A 382 -11.64 -15.15 20.16
N GLY A 383 -10.47 -15.64 19.72
CA GLY A 383 -10.26 -16.08 18.33
C GLY A 383 -10.10 -14.95 17.30
N ILE A 384 -9.85 -13.72 17.75
CA ILE A 384 -9.55 -12.60 16.85
C ILE A 384 -8.11 -12.73 16.37
N ALA A 385 -7.95 -12.96 15.07
CA ALA A 385 -6.65 -13.09 14.42
C ALA A 385 -6.18 -11.76 13.80
N VAL A 386 -7.13 -10.92 13.38
CA VAL A 386 -6.85 -9.63 12.76
C VAL A 386 -7.69 -8.54 13.43
N TYR A 387 -7.04 -7.50 13.91
CA TYR A 387 -7.66 -6.31 14.50
C TYR A 387 -7.79 -5.19 13.45
N LEU A 388 -9.00 -4.66 13.26
CA LEU A 388 -9.27 -3.52 12.38
C LEU A 388 -9.40 -2.26 13.22
N GLN A 389 -8.48 -1.31 13.06
CA GLN A 389 -8.70 0.04 13.54
C GLN A 389 -9.41 0.85 12.45
N ASP A 390 -10.70 1.09 12.65
CA ASP A 390 -11.49 1.99 11.81
C ASP A 390 -11.56 3.39 12.43
N TRP A 391 -12.11 4.36 11.69
CA TRP A 391 -12.28 5.75 12.11
C TRP A 391 -10.96 6.43 12.49
N LEU A 392 -9.84 6.09 11.83
CA LEU A 392 -8.56 6.75 12.07
C LEU A 392 -8.62 8.26 11.73
N ASP A 393 -9.39 8.63 10.72
CA ASP A 393 -9.66 10.03 10.35
C ASP A 393 -10.33 10.81 11.50
N ALA A 394 -11.42 10.29 12.06
CA ALA A 394 -12.11 10.90 13.17
C ALA A 394 -11.26 10.87 14.43
N THR A 395 -10.53 9.78 14.67
CA THR A 395 -9.62 9.66 15.81
C THR A 395 -8.55 10.74 15.77
N TYR A 396 -7.97 11.00 14.60
CA TYR A 396 -7.04 12.11 14.41
C TYR A 396 -7.72 13.47 14.63
N ARG A 397 -8.87 13.72 13.97
CA ARG A 397 -9.57 15.00 14.02
C ARG A 397 -10.00 15.40 15.43
N PHE A 398 -10.46 14.44 16.22
CA PHE A 398 -11.01 14.68 17.57
C PHE A 398 -10.01 14.40 18.69
N SER A 399 -8.72 14.26 18.36
CA SER A 399 -7.62 14.13 19.32
C SER A 399 -6.47 15.07 18.96
N PRO A 400 -6.62 16.39 19.18
CA PRO A 400 -5.68 17.41 18.70
C PRO A 400 -4.26 17.24 19.24
N GLU A 401 -4.09 16.70 20.44
CA GLU A 401 -2.75 16.47 20.99
C GLU A 401 -1.93 15.49 20.15
N LEU A 402 -2.56 14.56 19.42
CA LEU A 402 -1.84 13.60 18.59
C LEU A 402 -0.97 14.29 17.54
N HIS A 403 -1.39 15.45 17.03
CA HIS A 403 -0.70 16.20 15.97
C HIS A 403 -0.10 17.54 16.43
N ALA A 404 -0.19 17.85 17.72
CA ALA A 404 0.35 19.08 18.31
C ALA A 404 1.41 18.82 19.40
N VAL A 405 1.41 17.63 20.03
CA VAL A 405 2.29 17.30 21.16
C VAL A 405 3.23 16.16 20.76
N PRO A 406 4.56 16.36 20.82
CA PRO A 406 5.52 15.31 20.50
C PRO A 406 5.29 14.00 21.25
N GLY A 407 5.21 12.89 20.52
CA GLY A 407 5.04 11.54 21.06
C GLY A 407 3.59 11.09 21.30
N LYS A 408 2.59 11.98 21.27
CA LYS A 408 1.19 11.60 21.56
C LYS A 408 0.59 10.72 20.46
N GLY A 409 0.84 11.03 19.18
CA GLY A 409 0.43 10.20 18.04
C GLY A 409 1.04 8.79 18.12
N GLU A 410 2.33 8.71 18.47
CA GLU A 410 3.06 7.46 18.67
C GLU A 410 2.48 6.65 19.84
N MET A 411 2.16 7.26 20.97
CA MET A 411 1.54 6.53 22.10
C MET A 411 0.24 5.79 21.69
N PHE A 412 -0.57 6.39 20.81
CA PHE A 412 -1.76 5.75 20.26
C PHE A 412 -1.39 4.59 19.31
N MET A 413 -0.61 4.87 18.26
CA MET A 413 -0.36 3.91 17.18
C MET A 413 0.64 2.81 17.59
N ASP A 414 1.72 3.15 18.29
CA ASP A 414 2.74 2.20 18.77
C ASP A 414 2.17 1.32 19.88
N GLY A 415 1.35 1.88 20.78
CA GLY A 415 0.66 1.14 21.84
C GLY A 415 -0.26 0.07 21.27
N MET A 416 -1.08 0.44 20.27
CA MET A 416 -1.94 -0.47 19.52
C MET A 416 -1.12 -1.58 18.84
N ALA A 417 -0.10 -1.20 18.06
CA ALA A 417 0.72 -2.14 17.31
C ALA A 417 1.45 -3.14 18.21
N SER A 418 2.10 -2.64 19.27
CA SER A 418 2.88 -3.46 20.20
C SER A 418 2.00 -4.45 20.96
N ALA A 419 0.83 -4.02 21.45
CA ALA A 419 -0.06 -4.91 22.20
C ALA A 419 -0.59 -6.03 21.30
N MET A 420 -1.03 -5.73 20.08
CA MET A 420 -1.49 -6.76 19.14
C MET A 420 -0.37 -7.72 18.75
N ALA A 421 0.83 -7.19 18.47
CA ALA A 421 2.00 -8.01 18.13
C ALA A 421 2.38 -8.99 19.25
N ALA A 422 2.27 -8.58 20.52
CA ALA A 422 2.57 -9.44 21.68
C ALA A 422 1.69 -10.70 21.75
N HIS A 423 0.53 -10.70 21.07
CA HIS A 423 -0.39 -11.81 20.99
C HIS A 423 -0.44 -12.47 19.60
N GLY A 424 0.46 -12.10 18.67
CA GLY A 424 0.46 -12.62 17.31
C GLY A 424 -0.75 -12.16 16.48
N ILE A 425 -1.37 -11.05 16.85
CA ILE A 425 -2.52 -10.47 16.16
C ILE A 425 -2.02 -9.47 15.12
N THR A 426 -2.44 -9.64 13.87
CA THR A 426 -2.15 -8.68 12.80
C THR A 426 -3.20 -7.58 12.76
N MET A 427 -2.91 -6.50 12.04
CA MET A 427 -3.76 -5.32 11.98
C MET A 427 -4.12 -4.93 10.55
N GLN A 428 -5.32 -4.37 10.42
CA GLN A 428 -5.74 -3.58 9.28
C GLN A 428 -6.06 -2.15 9.71
N TYR A 429 -5.64 -1.16 8.92
CA TYR A 429 -6.08 0.23 9.07
C TYR A 429 -7.24 0.56 8.13
N CYS A 430 -8.23 1.30 8.65
CA CYS A 430 -9.35 1.82 7.88
C CYS A 430 -9.56 3.31 8.12
N MET A 431 -10.09 3.99 7.09
CA MET A 431 -10.21 5.46 7.02
C MET A 431 -8.88 6.19 7.26
N ALA A 432 -7.74 5.53 6.98
CA ALA A 432 -6.42 6.06 7.23
C ALA A 432 -6.13 7.33 6.39
N TYR A 433 -5.68 8.39 7.05
CA TYR A 433 -4.92 9.48 6.41
C TYR A 433 -3.51 9.03 6.02
N PRO A 434 -2.80 9.76 5.12
CA PRO A 434 -1.45 9.40 4.68
C PRO A 434 -0.46 9.27 5.85
N LEU A 435 -0.58 10.10 6.89
CA LEU A 435 0.24 10.02 8.10
C LEU A 435 0.12 8.67 8.84
N HIS A 436 -1.09 8.09 8.89
CA HIS A 436 -1.32 6.79 9.52
C HIS A 436 -0.68 5.69 8.70
N MET A 437 -0.77 5.79 7.37
CA MET A 437 -0.10 4.86 6.46
C MET A 437 1.42 4.93 6.66
N LEU A 438 2.00 6.14 6.66
CA LEU A 438 3.43 6.37 6.89
C LEU A 438 3.88 5.83 8.25
N GLN A 439 3.16 6.13 9.34
CA GLN A 439 3.45 5.59 10.67
C GLN A 439 3.42 4.05 10.66
N GLY A 440 2.55 3.45 9.85
CA GLY A 440 2.42 2.01 9.64
C GLY A 440 3.71 1.29 9.24
N VAL A 441 4.67 2.00 8.64
CA VAL A 441 5.98 1.43 8.27
C VAL A 441 6.70 0.82 9.48
N LYS A 442 6.46 1.35 10.68
CA LYS A 442 7.08 0.89 11.94
C LYS A 442 6.56 -0.47 12.42
N TYR A 443 5.43 -0.97 11.91
CA TYR A 443 4.67 -2.05 12.55
C TYR A 443 4.60 -3.34 11.73
N PRO A 444 5.50 -4.33 11.92
CA PRO A 444 5.53 -5.54 11.09
C PRO A 444 4.21 -6.34 11.11
N ASN A 445 3.39 -6.18 12.14
CA ASN A 445 2.06 -6.80 12.24
C ASN A 445 0.93 -5.99 11.59
N LEU A 446 1.17 -4.77 11.07
CA LEU A 446 0.24 -4.10 10.15
C LEU A 446 0.38 -4.73 8.77
N THR A 447 -0.55 -5.60 8.40
CA THR A 447 -0.48 -6.40 7.16
C THR A 447 -1.30 -5.78 6.04
N THR A 448 -2.37 -5.07 6.34
CA THR A 448 -3.26 -4.47 5.34
C THR A 448 -3.68 -3.04 5.68
N ILE A 449 -3.99 -2.25 4.65
CA ILE A 449 -4.56 -0.90 4.77
C ILE A 449 -5.68 -0.77 3.75
N ARG A 450 -6.88 -0.33 4.17
CA ARG A 450 -8.00 -0.02 3.25
C ARG A 450 -7.58 1.10 2.31
N ALA A 451 -7.58 0.80 1.02
CA ALA A 451 -7.07 1.70 0.00
C ALA A 451 -8.13 2.66 -0.57
N ALA A 452 -9.42 2.42 -0.30
CA ALA A 452 -10.54 3.30 -0.66
C ALA A 452 -11.74 3.13 0.28
N GLY A 453 -12.79 3.93 0.04
CA GLY A 453 -14.04 3.94 0.81
C GLY A 453 -14.84 2.65 0.77
N ASP A 454 -15.93 2.62 1.54
CA ASP A 454 -16.72 1.41 1.82
C ASP A 454 -17.30 0.73 0.58
N GLY A 455 -17.15 -0.60 0.52
CA GLY A 455 -17.54 -1.51 -0.54
C GLY A 455 -16.66 -1.40 -1.79
N LEU A 456 -16.34 -2.49 -2.48
CA LEU A 456 -15.65 -2.42 -3.76
C LEU A 456 -16.64 -2.12 -4.90
N THR A 457 -16.59 -0.89 -5.42
CA THR A 457 -17.33 -0.46 -6.61
C THR A 457 -16.40 0.15 -7.64
N ARG A 458 -16.86 0.27 -8.89
CA ARG A 458 -16.03 0.68 -10.02
C ARG A 458 -15.45 2.08 -9.88
N GLU A 459 -16.15 2.99 -9.23
CA GLU A 459 -15.72 4.38 -8.99
C GLU A 459 -14.49 4.47 -8.08
N LYS A 460 -14.18 3.41 -7.34
CA LYS A 460 -13.07 3.38 -6.38
C LYS A 460 -11.75 2.91 -6.98
N TRP A 461 -11.77 2.36 -8.20
CA TRP A 461 -10.60 1.71 -8.79
C TRP A 461 -9.40 2.65 -8.96
N THR A 462 -9.63 3.90 -9.36
CA THR A 462 -8.56 4.92 -9.45
C THR A 462 -7.90 5.11 -8.09
N GLN A 463 -8.68 5.42 -7.05
CA GLN A 463 -8.15 5.62 -5.69
C GLN A 463 -7.42 4.36 -5.18
N LEU A 464 -8.02 3.17 -5.35
CA LEU A 464 -7.42 1.90 -4.95
C LEU A 464 -6.06 1.66 -5.62
N ALA A 465 -5.97 1.84 -6.94
CA ALA A 465 -4.75 1.56 -7.68
C ALA A 465 -3.59 2.49 -7.30
N PHE A 466 -3.83 3.79 -7.17
CA PHE A 466 -2.78 4.73 -6.78
C PHE A 466 -2.37 4.59 -5.30
N ASN A 467 -3.33 4.32 -4.40
CA ASN A 467 -3.01 4.04 -3.00
C ASN A 467 -2.32 2.69 -2.81
N ALA A 468 -2.59 1.70 -3.67
CA ALA A 468 -1.90 0.42 -3.65
C ALA A 468 -0.38 0.60 -3.75
N ARG A 469 0.08 1.58 -4.54
CA ARG A 469 1.52 1.87 -4.64
C ARG A 469 2.09 2.35 -3.31
N LEU A 470 1.48 3.37 -2.71
CA LEU A 470 1.92 3.90 -1.41
C LEU A 470 1.93 2.81 -0.32
N ILE A 471 0.85 2.04 -0.23
CA ILE A 471 0.69 0.98 0.77
C ILE A 471 1.74 -0.13 0.60
N HIS A 472 2.01 -0.52 -0.65
CA HIS A 472 3.01 -1.54 -0.98
C HIS A 472 4.42 -1.14 -0.52
N GLU A 473 4.82 0.11 -0.81
CA GLU A 473 6.15 0.60 -0.44
C GLU A 473 6.37 0.66 1.07
N LEU A 474 5.29 0.87 1.82
CA LEU A 474 5.28 0.86 3.29
C LEU A 474 5.31 -0.56 3.88
N GLY A 475 5.18 -1.59 3.03
CA GLY A 475 5.29 -3.00 3.42
C GLY A 475 3.99 -3.64 3.87
N ALA A 476 2.84 -3.09 3.47
CA ALA A 476 1.52 -3.67 3.69
C ALA A 476 0.82 -3.99 2.34
N TRP A 477 -0.32 -4.66 2.40
CA TRP A 477 -1.16 -4.97 1.23
C TRP A 477 -2.38 -4.05 1.17
N PRO A 478 -2.77 -3.55 -0.02
CA PRO A 478 -4.00 -2.77 -0.17
C PRO A 478 -5.23 -3.66 0.02
N ALA A 479 -6.15 -3.24 0.87
CA ALA A 479 -7.45 -3.90 1.02
C ALA A 479 -8.53 -3.16 0.22
N THR A 480 -9.30 -3.91 -0.56
CA THR A 480 -10.35 -3.39 -1.48
C THR A 480 -11.73 -3.27 -0.87
N ASP A 481 -11.91 -3.84 0.33
CA ASP A 481 -13.17 -3.94 1.05
C ASP A 481 -14.18 -4.97 0.50
N VAL A 482 -15.34 -5.06 1.15
CA VAL A 482 -16.44 -6.01 0.85
C VAL A 482 -17.02 -5.84 -0.55
N MET A 483 -17.39 -6.95 -1.17
CA MET A 483 -18.00 -7.00 -2.50
C MET A 483 -19.08 -8.09 -2.60
N PRO A 484 -20.06 -7.96 -3.50
CA PRO A 484 -20.90 -9.09 -3.89
C PRO A 484 -20.10 -10.07 -4.76
N SER A 485 -20.17 -11.35 -4.43
CA SER A 485 -19.49 -12.43 -5.18
C SER A 485 -19.90 -12.52 -6.65
N GLY A 486 -21.14 -12.13 -6.98
CA GLY A 486 -21.66 -12.10 -8.35
C GLY A 486 -21.05 -11.02 -9.25
N ASP A 487 -20.37 -10.02 -8.68
CA ASP A 487 -19.70 -8.98 -9.47
C ASP A 487 -18.32 -9.47 -9.93
N THR A 488 -18.27 -9.91 -11.19
CA THR A 488 -17.05 -10.48 -11.79
C THR A 488 -15.93 -9.43 -11.91
N ALA A 489 -16.26 -8.16 -12.17
CA ALA A 489 -15.27 -7.10 -12.33
C ALA A 489 -14.65 -6.74 -10.97
N ALA A 490 -15.47 -6.61 -9.92
CA ALA A 490 -14.99 -6.42 -8.56
C ALA A 490 -14.14 -7.61 -8.09
N MET A 491 -14.59 -8.85 -8.32
CA MET A 491 -13.86 -10.08 -7.98
C MET A 491 -12.51 -10.18 -8.68
N LEU A 492 -12.44 -9.79 -9.96
CA LEU A 492 -11.18 -9.68 -10.69
C LEU A 492 -10.27 -8.62 -10.04
N PHE A 493 -10.76 -7.41 -9.79
CA PHE A 493 -9.96 -6.32 -9.23
C PHE A 493 -9.40 -6.67 -7.85
N ALA A 494 -10.23 -7.20 -6.93
CA ALA A 494 -9.76 -7.59 -5.60
C ALA A 494 -8.72 -8.69 -5.67
N THR A 495 -8.88 -9.68 -6.54
CA THR A 495 -7.87 -10.74 -6.69
C THR A 495 -6.55 -10.16 -7.23
N LEU A 496 -6.61 -9.25 -8.21
CA LEU A 496 -5.43 -8.56 -8.75
C LEU A 496 -4.76 -7.61 -7.75
N SER A 497 -5.50 -7.09 -6.77
CA SER A 497 -4.93 -6.24 -5.71
C SER A 497 -3.91 -6.99 -4.84
N GLY A 498 -3.96 -8.32 -4.80
CA GLY A 498 -3.13 -9.19 -3.95
C GLY A 498 -3.45 -9.12 -2.45
N GLY A 499 -4.31 -8.19 -2.04
CA GLY A 499 -4.83 -8.07 -0.68
C GLY A 499 -5.93 -9.10 -0.36
N PRO A 500 -6.72 -8.83 0.70
CA PRO A 500 -7.84 -9.67 1.08
C PRO A 500 -8.92 -9.75 0.00
N VAL A 501 -9.55 -10.91 -0.14
CA VAL A 501 -10.74 -11.12 -0.97
C VAL A 501 -11.89 -11.56 -0.07
N GLY A 502 -12.88 -10.68 0.09
CA GLY A 502 -13.94 -10.86 1.07
C GLY A 502 -15.32 -10.55 0.51
N VAL A 503 -16.21 -11.54 0.54
CA VAL A 503 -17.56 -11.42 -0.02
C VAL A 503 -18.60 -11.09 1.04
N GLY A 504 -19.63 -10.34 0.67
CA GLY A 504 -20.66 -9.84 1.57
C GLY A 504 -22.03 -10.52 1.41
N ASP A 505 -22.18 -11.53 0.57
CA ASP A 505 -23.49 -12.02 0.14
C ASP A 505 -24.30 -12.73 1.24
N ALA A 506 -25.63 -12.72 1.08
CA ALA A 506 -26.48 -13.74 1.68
C ALA A 506 -26.19 -15.10 1.03
N PHE A 507 -26.47 -16.21 1.73
CA PHE A 507 -26.15 -17.55 1.20
C PHE A 507 -26.72 -17.80 -0.20
N GLU A 508 -27.97 -17.42 -0.47
CA GLU A 508 -28.63 -17.66 -1.77
C GLU A 508 -28.05 -16.83 -2.92
N LYS A 509 -27.22 -15.83 -2.63
CA LYS A 509 -26.63 -14.93 -3.62
C LYS A 509 -25.16 -15.24 -3.91
N LEU A 510 -24.58 -16.23 -3.24
CA LEU A 510 -23.20 -16.63 -3.45
C LEU A 510 -22.97 -17.13 -4.87
N ASP A 511 -22.08 -16.46 -5.61
CA ASP A 511 -21.65 -16.87 -6.93
C ASP A 511 -20.47 -17.83 -6.84
N ARG A 512 -20.77 -19.10 -7.11
CA ARG A 512 -19.78 -20.19 -7.08
C ARG A 512 -18.66 -19.98 -8.10
N THR A 513 -18.99 -19.47 -9.28
CA THR A 513 -18.02 -19.34 -10.37
C THR A 513 -16.93 -18.36 -10.00
N ASN A 514 -17.28 -17.15 -9.58
CA ASN A 514 -16.33 -16.10 -9.24
C ASN A 514 -15.53 -16.42 -7.98
N ILE A 515 -16.16 -17.00 -6.95
CA ILE A 515 -15.45 -17.47 -5.76
C ILE A 515 -14.33 -18.44 -6.14
N PHE A 516 -14.60 -19.41 -7.01
CA PHE A 516 -13.57 -20.37 -7.45
C PHE A 516 -12.68 -19.87 -8.58
N ARG A 517 -12.92 -18.69 -9.16
CA ARG A 517 -11.94 -17.98 -9.98
C ARG A 517 -10.92 -17.22 -9.13
N ALA A 518 -11.32 -16.72 -7.96
CA ALA A 518 -10.42 -16.06 -7.02
C ALA A 518 -9.62 -17.06 -6.16
N ALA A 519 -10.23 -18.18 -5.75
CA ALA A 519 -9.64 -19.14 -4.82
C ALA A 519 -9.68 -20.59 -5.31
N ARG A 520 -8.86 -21.47 -4.72
CA ARG A 520 -8.95 -22.93 -4.94
C ARG A 520 -10.13 -23.54 -4.20
N ALA A 521 -10.38 -24.84 -4.40
CA ALA A 521 -11.47 -25.55 -3.73
C ALA A 521 -11.36 -25.61 -2.19
N ASP A 522 -10.19 -25.30 -1.62
CA ASP A 522 -9.94 -25.21 -0.18
C ASP A 522 -9.91 -23.77 0.37
N GLY A 523 -10.16 -22.77 -0.47
CA GLY A 523 -10.31 -21.38 -0.05
C GLY A 523 -9.04 -20.54 -0.14
N GLU A 524 -7.88 -21.14 -0.38
CA GLU A 524 -6.64 -20.38 -0.59
C GLU A 524 -6.77 -19.52 -1.87
N ILE A 525 -6.52 -18.22 -1.72
CA ILE A 525 -6.63 -17.25 -2.81
C ILE A 525 -5.48 -17.48 -3.80
N VAL A 526 -5.80 -17.57 -5.09
CA VAL A 526 -4.82 -17.58 -6.17
C VAL A 526 -4.59 -16.15 -6.63
N LYS A 527 -3.53 -15.53 -6.13
CA LYS A 527 -3.26 -14.09 -6.25
C LYS A 527 -1.83 -13.80 -6.77
N PRO A 528 -1.52 -12.55 -7.13
CA PRO A 528 -0.21 -12.19 -7.65
C PRO A 528 0.82 -12.00 -6.52
N ASP A 529 2.08 -11.81 -6.89
CA ASP A 529 3.20 -11.61 -5.96
C ASP A 529 3.37 -10.14 -5.52
N GLU A 530 2.73 -9.21 -6.22
CA GLU A 530 2.74 -7.76 -5.95
C GLU A 530 1.34 -7.16 -6.25
N PRO A 531 0.94 -6.04 -5.64
CA PRO A 531 -0.39 -5.46 -5.90
C PRO A 531 -0.58 -4.95 -7.32
N LEU A 532 -1.83 -4.78 -7.74
CA LEU A 532 -2.19 -4.05 -8.96
C LEU A 532 -1.85 -2.57 -8.79
N MET A 533 -0.86 -2.08 -9.55
CA MET A 533 -0.34 -0.72 -9.46
C MET A 533 -0.30 -0.04 -10.84
N PRO A 534 -0.59 1.27 -10.95
CA PRO A 534 -0.50 2.01 -12.20
C PRO A 534 0.92 1.98 -12.79
N LEU A 535 1.01 1.90 -14.12
CA LEU A 535 2.27 2.09 -14.84
C LEU A 535 2.63 3.59 -14.95
N GLY A 536 3.90 3.90 -15.21
CA GLY A 536 4.40 5.29 -15.31
C GLY A 536 3.57 6.18 -16.25
N VAL A 537 3.13 5.63 -17.39
CA VAL A 537 2.24 6.33 -18.34
C VAL A 537 0.95 6.83 -17.70
N SER A 538 0.39 6.07 -16.75
CA SER A 538 -0.86 6.43 -16.06
C SER A 538 -0.67 7.59 -15.10
N TYR A 539 0.52 7.76 -14.50
CA TYR A 539 0.80 8.94 -13.69
C TYR A 539 0.84 10.21 -14.54
N LEU A 540 1.50 10.13 -15.71
CA LEU A 540 1.58 11.26 -16.65
C LEU A 540 0.21 11.65 -17.19
N THR A 541 -0.59 10.67 -17.63
CA THR A 541 -1.90 10.95 -18.24
C THR A 541 -2.92 11.46 -17.23
N GLN A 542 -2.85 11.01 -15.98
CA GLN A 542 -3.66 11.54 -14.89
C GLN A 542 -3.26 12.98 -14.53
N ALA A 543 -1.97 13.28 -14.43
CA ALA A 543 -1.51 14.66 -14.21
C ALA A 543 -1.91 15.61 -15.35
N GLN A 544 -1.79 15.15 -16.60
CA GLN A 544 -2.19 15.90 -17.79
C GLN A 544 -3.70 15.93 -18.04
N LYS A 545 -4.49 15.16 -17.28
CA LYS A 545 -5.95 15.04 -17.42
C LYS A 545 -6.40 14.70 -18.83
N THR A 546 -5.69 13.79 -19.51
CA THR A 546 -5.95 13.46 -20.92
C THR A 546 -7.23 12.62 -21.11
N GLY A 547 -7.74 12.00 -20.05
CA GLY A 547 -8.93 11.14 -20.08
C GLY A 547 -8.72 9.75 -20.68
N VAL A 548 -7.47 9.38 -21.02
CA VAL A 548 -7.15 8.02 -21.47
C VAL A 548 -7.26 7.03 -20.29
N PRO A 549 -7.51 5.74 -20.56
CA PRO A 549 -7.59 4.72 -19.52
C PRO A 549 -6.35 4.68 -18.63
N ILE A 550 -6.57 4.48 -17.34
CA ILE A 550 -5.52 4.10 -16.39
C ILE A 550 -5.11 2.67 -16.72
N ILE A 551 -3.82 2.47 -16.96
CA ILE A 551 -3.20 1.17 -17.17
C ILE A 551 -2.47 0.79 -15.88
N ALA A 552 -2.92 -0.29 -15.23
CA ALA A 552 -2.29 -0.87 -14.07
C ALA A 552 -1.85 -2.30 -14.37
N ALA A 553 -0.78 -2.75 -13.70
CA ALA A 553 -0.27 -4.10 -13.84
C ALA A 553 0.07 -4.71 -12.48
N THR A 554 0.02 -6.03 -12.44
CA THR A 554 0.53 -6.87 -11.34
C THR A 554 1.20 -8.10 -11.94
N PHE A 555 2.02 -8.81 -11.17
CA PHE A 555 2.88 -9.87 -11.66
C PHE A 555 2.85 -11.10 -10.76
N THR A 556 3.03 -12.27 -11.38
CA THR A 556 3.44 -13.50 -10.69
C THR A 556 4.83 -13.87 -11.16
N ARG A 557 5.68 -14.34 -10.25
CA ARG A 557 7.09 -14.62 -10.50
C ARG A 557 7.43 -16.06 -10.12
N HIS A 558 8.14 -16.75 -10.99
CA HIS A 558 8.68 -18.09 -10.74
C HIS A 558 10.15 -18.11 -11.15
N GLY A 559 11.04 -17.87 -10.19
CA GLY A 559 12.45 -17.66 -10.48
C GLY A 559 12.64 -16.45 -11.41
N GLY A 560 13.26 -16.66 -12.56
CA GLY A 560 13.44 -15.62 -13.59
C GLY A 560 12.24 -15.40 -14.52
N HIS A 561 11.20 -16.23 -14.45
CA HIS A 561 9.99 -16.08 -15.26
C HIS A 561 8.98 -15.18 -14.55
N ALA A 562 8.37 -14.23 -15.29
CA ALA A 562 7.32 -13.36 -14.78
C ALA A 562 6.15 -13.32 -15.76
N THR A 563 4.93 -13.54 -15.26
CA THR A 563 3.69 -13.31 -16.01
C THR A 563 3.04 -12.04 -15.51
N ALA A 564 2.71 -11.12 -16.42
CA ALA A 564 2.05 -9.86 -16.09
C ALA A 564 0.54 -9.94 -16.34
N TYR A 565 -0.20 -9.25 -15.49
CA TYR A 565 -1.65 -9.10 -15.55
C TYR A 565 -1.96 -7.61 -15.68
N VAL A 566 -2.44 -7.22 -16.87
CA VAL A 566 -2.71 -5.82 -17.18
C VAL A 566 -4.20 -5.58 -17.06
N LEU A 567 -4.58 -4.58 -16.26
CA LEU A 567 -5.93 -4.06 -16.17
C LEU A 567 -5.92 -2.61 -16.64
N ALA A 568 -6.56 -2.36 -17.78
CA ALA A 568 -6.80 -1.02 -18.28
C ALA A 568 -8.25 -0.62 -17.98
N PHE A 569 -8.49 0.54 -17.39
CA PHE A 569 -9.84 0.96 -17.00
C PHE A 569 -10.00 2.48 -17.14
N ALA A 570 -11.18 2.92 -17.57
CA ALA A 570 -11.49 4.34 -17.68
C ALA A 570 -11.47 5.02 -16.30
N ASP A 571 -11.09 6.30 -16.22
CA ASP A 571 -11.17 7.02 -14.96
C ASP A 571 -12.64 7.20 -14.52
N ASP A 572 -13.51 7.65 -15.43
CA ASP A 572 -14.97 7.61 -15.28
C ASP A 572 -15.55 6.44 -16.11
N PRO A 573 -16.17 5.41 -15.49
CA PRO A 573 -16.73 4.27 -16.21
C PRO A 573 -17.91 4.65 -17.13
N ARG A 574 -18.49 5.84 -16.98
CA ARG A 574 -19.54 6.36 -17.87
C ARG A 574 -18.99 6.98 -19.16
N SER A 575 -17.67 7.18 -19.22
CA SER A 575 -17.01 7.70 -20.43
C SER A 575 -17.14 6.70 -21.57
N ALA A 576 -17.13 7.21 -22.81
CA ALA A 576 -17.09 6.35 -23.99
C ALA A 576 -15.88 5.40 -23.94
N THR A 577 -16.03 4.23 -24.56
CA THR A 577 -14.91 3.30 -24.78
C THR A 577 -13.70 4.04 -25.35
N THR A 578 -12.59 3.92 -24.66
CA THR A 578 -11.32 4.56 -25.02
C THR A 578 -10.25 3.50 -25.24
N ASP A 579 -9.37 3.79 -26.19
CA ASP A 579 -8.24 2.91 -26.50
C ASP A 579 -7.19 3.03 -25.38
N PHE A 580 -6.62 1.89 -24.99
CA PHE A 580 -5.38 1.86 -24.21
C PHE A 580 -4.24 1.31 -25.06
N SER A 581 -3.03 1.74 -24.73
CA SER A 581 -1.81 1.37 -25.44
C SER A 581 -0.66 1.25 -24.46
N LEU A 582 0.11 0.18 -24.56
CA LEU A 582 1.37 -0.03 -23.85
C LEU A 582 2.30 -0.91 -24.71
N THR A 583 3.55 -1.03 -24.32
CA THR A 583 4.52 -1.97 -24.89
C THR A 583 4.90 -3.03 -23.86
N PRO A 584 5.40 -4.21 -24.28
CA PRO A 584 5.96 -5.17 -23.33
C PRO A 584 7.13 -4.59 -22.52
N LYS A 585 7.88 -3.63 -23.08
CA LYS A 585 8.93 -2.91 -22.36
C LYS A 585 8.40 -2.12 -21.15
N ASP A 586 7.20 -1.55 -21.23
CA ASP A 586 6.55 -0.86 -20.11
C ASP A 586 6.22 -1.82 -18.94
N LEU A 587 6.18 -3.12 -19.20
CA LEU A 587 6.02 -4.19 -18.21
C LEU A 587 7.36 -4.82 -17.79
N GLY A 588 8.50 -4.27 -18.25
CA GLY A 588 9.83 -4.78 -17.98
C GLY A 588 10.28 -5.95 -18.87
N PHE A 589 9.55 -6.28 -19.94
CA PHE A 589 9.96 -7.35 -20.86
C PHE A 589 10.86 -6.84 -21.99
N GLY A 590 12.08 -7.38 -22.06
CA GLY A 590 13.04 -7.06 -23.14
C GLY A 590 12.96 -7.98 -24.37
N GLY A 591 12.09 -8.99 -24.36
CA GLY A 591 11.98 -10.00 -25.42
C GLY A 591 10.59 -10.07 -26.04
N THR A 592 10.35 -11.15 -26.78
CA THR A 592 9.02 -11.42 -27.34
C THR A 592 8.09 -11.98 -26.26
N VAL A 593 6.84 -11.53 -26.26
CA VAL A 593 5.77 -11.98 -25.36
C VAL A 593 4.56 -12.46 -26.17
N ALA A 594 3.76 -13.33 -25.57
CA ALA A 594 2.40 -13.62 -25.99
C ALA A 594 1.41 -12.88 -25.08
N VAL A 595 0.46 -12.18 -25.69
CA VAL A 595 -0.56 -11.37 -25.02
C VAL A 595 -1.90 -12.04 -25.26
N PHE A 596 -2.52 -12.53 -24.19
CA PHE A 596 -3.80 -13.20 -24.21
C PHE A 596 -4.91 -12.29 -23.70
N ASP A 597 -6.02 -12.27 -24.42
CA ASP A 597 -7.28 -11.67 -24.00
C ASP A 597 -8.26 -12.78 -23.60
N PRO A 598 -8.49 -12.99 -22.29
CA PRO A 598 -9.39 -14.05 -21.82
C PRO A 598 -10.85 -13.83 -22.23
N ALA A 599 -11.27 -12.60 -22.52
CA ALA A 599 -12.66 -12.32 -22.88
C ALA A 599 -13.00 -12.75 -24.32
N SER A 600 -12.04 -12.58 -25.24
CA SER A 600 -12.17 -12.97 -26.65
C SER A 600 -11.49 -14.29 -27.01
N GLU A 601 -10.79 -14.89 -26.04
CA GLU A 601 -9.88 -16.03 -26.23
C GLU A 601 -8.87 -15.82 -27.38
N SER A 602 -8.40 -14.58 -27.56
CA SER A 602 -7.46 -14.24 -28.63
C SER A 602 -6.04 -14.08 -28.09
N VAL A 603 -5.04 -14.42 -28.93
CA VAL A 603 -3.62 -14.27 -28.62
C VAL A 603 -2.95 -13.45 -29.71
N VAL A 604 -2.10 -12.50 -29.30
CA VAL A 604 -1.18 -11.80 -30.19
C VAL A 604 0.25 -11.91 -29.68
N VAL A 605 1.21 -12.02 -30.58
CA VAL A 605 2.65 -12.06 -30.25
C VAL A 605 3.24 -10.67 -30.50
N LYS A 606 4.01 -10.16 -29.53
CA LYS A 606 4.61 -8.83 -29.58
C LYS A 606 6.07 -8.86 -29.14
N HIS A 607 6.94 -8.21 -29.91
CA HIS A 607 8.30 -7.88 -29.46
C HIS A 607 8.27 -6.73 -28.44
N ALA A 608 9.36 -6.54 -27.69
CA ALA A 608 9.50 -5.56 -26.61
C ALA A 608 9.01 -4.14 -26.96
N ASP A 609 9.29 -3.67 -28.18
CA ASP A 609 8.94 -2.32 -28.65
C ASP A 609 7.63 -2.25 -29.44
N GLN A 610 6.93 -3.38 -29.63
CA GLN A 610 5.68 -3.42 -30.36
C GLN A 610 4.49 -3.15 -29.46
N THR A 611 3.60 -2.27 -29.91
CA THR A 611 2.44 -1.85 -29.14
C THR A 611 1.41 -2.97 -28.94
N ILE A 612 0.99 -3.12 -27.69
CA ILE A 612 -0.22 -3.80 -27.23
C ILE A 612 -1.33 -2.76 -27.19
N THR A 613 -2.39 -2.96 -27.95
CA THR A 613 -3.55 -2.06 -28.01
C THR A 613 -4.81 -2.81 -27.62
N GLY A 614 -5.78 -2.10 -27.03
CA GLY A 614 -7.11 -2.63 -26.79
C GLY A 614 -8.08 -1.53 -26.41
N LYS A 615 -9.33 -1.93 -26.15
CA LYS A 615 -10.43 -1.04 -25.80
C LYS A 615 -11.01 -1.41 -24.46
N THR A 616 -11.34 -0.41 -23.65
CA THR A 616 -12.18 -0.61 -22.46
C THR A 616 -13.61 -0.93 -22.88
N THR A 617 -14.21 -1.98 -22.32
CA THR A 617 -15.54 -2.46 -22.74
C THR A 617 -16.42 -2.80 -21.54
N GLY A 618 -17.71 -3.01 -21.81
CA GLY A 618 -18.70 -3.37 -20.80
C GLY A 618 -19.12 -2.20 -19.90
N PRO A 619 -20.06 -2.44 -18.97
CA PRO A 619 -20.59 -1.43 -18.07
C PRO A 619 -19.53 -0.84 -17.13
N ASP A 620 -18.49 -1.62 -16.81
CA ASP A 620 -17.37 -1.19 -15.96
C ASP A 620 -16.20 -0.57 -16.75
N ALA A 621 -16.33 -0.45 -18.07
CA ALA A 621 -15.33 0.17 -18.97
C ALA A 621 -13.88 -0.24 -18.63
N PHE A 622 -13.59 -1.54 -18.71
CA PHE A 622 -12.24 -2.08 -18.50
C PHE A 622 -11.83 -3.09 -19.57
N ALA A 623 -10.54 -3.43 -19.56
CA ALA A 623 -9.95 -4.50 -20.34
C ALA A 623 -8.89 -5.23 -19.50
N TYR A 624 -8.82 -6.55 -19.65
CA TYR A 624 -7.90 -7.41 -18.93
C TYR A 624 -7.03 -8.22 -19.89
N ARG A 625 -5.72 -8.27 -19.65
CA ARG A 625 -4.75 -9.00 -20.48
C ARG A 625 -3.80 -9.81 -19.61
N ILE A 626 -3.42 -10.99 -20.11
CA ILE A 626 -2.35 -11.82 -19.56
C ILE A 626 -1.16 -11.74 -20.52
N VAL A 627 0.01 -11.33 -20.04
CA VAL A 627 1.22 -11.18 -20.84
C VAL A 627 2.28 -12.14 -20.32
N ALA A 628 2.63 -13.14 -21.13
CA ALA A 628 3.60 -14.16 -20.80
C ALA A 628 4.83 -14.06 -21.73
N PRO A 629 6.07 -14.10 -21.21
CA PRO A 629 7.26 -14.08 -22.04
C PRO A 629 7.36 -15.37 -22.87
N MET A 630 7.87 -15.24 -24.09
CA MET A 630 8.08 -16.36 -24.99
C MET A 630 9.56 -16.78 -24.92
N PRO A 631 9.87 -17.93 -24.30
CA PRO A 631 11.22 -18.47 -24.24
C PRO A 631 11.69 -18.97 -25.61
N ALA A 632 12.96 -19.39 -25.70
CA ALA A 632 13.56 -19.94 -26.91
C ALA A 632 12.85 -21.21 -27.44
N SER A 633 12.09 -21.91 -26.59
CA SER A 633 11.26 -23.05 -27.01
C SER A 633 10.04 -22.65 -27.85
N GLY A 634 9.69 -21.36 -27.88
CA GLY A 634 8.52 -20.84 -28.61
C GLY A 634 7.17 -21.13 -27.93
N ILE A 635 7.18 -21.59 -26.66
CA ILE A 635 5.98 -21.87 -25.88
C ILE A 635 5.85 -20.84 -24.77
N ALA A 636 4.87 -19.94 -24.87
CA ALA A 636 4.48 -19.07 -23.76
C ALA A 636 3.34 -19.71 -22.98
N VAL A 637 3.36 -19.68 -21.66
CA VAL A 637 2.32 -20.30 -20.82
C VAL A 637 1.51 -19.22 -20.11
N PHE A 638 0.19 -19.27 -20.24
CA PHE A 638 -0.72 -18.37 -19.54
C PHE A 638 -1.17 -18.93 -18.19
N GLY A 639 -1.14 -20.24 -17.97
CA GLY A 639 -1.50 -20.88 -16.69
C GLY A 639 -2.93 -21.42 -16.65
N ASP A 640 -3.46 -21.63 -15.44
CA ASP A 640 -4.81 -22.16 -15.19
C ASP A 640 -5.89 -21.11 -15.51
N LEU A 641 -6.60 -21.29 -16.63
CA LEU A 641 -7.66 -20.37 -17.06
C LEU A 641 -8.89 -20.39 -16.15
N GLY A 642 -8.98 -21.36 -15.24
CA GLY A 642 -9.99 -21.38 -14.19
C GLY A 642 -9.79 -20.31 -13.11
N LYS A 643 -8.68 -19.55 -13.14
CA LYS A 643 -8.35 -18.51 -12.14
C LYS A 643 -8.27 -17.12 -12.76
N PHE A 644 -8.51 -16.09 -11.95
CA PHE A 644 -8.21 -14.72 -12.34
C PHE A 644 -6.70 -14.50 -12.44
N VAL A 645 -5.92 -14.99 -11.48
CA VAL A 645 -4.45 -14.94 -11.52
C VAL A 645 -3.93 -16.31 -11.90
N THR A 646 -3.93 -16.57 -13.20
CA THR A 646 -3.71 -17.89 -13.83
C THR A 646 -2.38 -18.60 -13.48
N MET A 647 -1.36 -17.84 -13.08
CA MET A 647 -0.01 -18.30 -12.70
C MET A 647 0.27 -18.05 -11.21
N GLY A 648 -0.76 -17.71 -10.41
CA GLY A 648 -0.60 -17.46 -8.98
C GLY A 648 -0.04 -18.67 -8.24
N ARG A 649 0.86 -18.45 -7.28
CA ARG A 649 1.70 -19.49 -6.65
C ARG A 649 0.93 -20.60 -5.93
N LYS A 650 -0.27 -20.29 -5.44
CA LYS A 650 -1.17 -21.27 -4.83
C LYS A 650 -1.68 -22.31 -5.82
N ARG A 651 -1.71 -22.00 -7.12
CA ARG A 651 -2.01 -22.95 -8.19
C ARG A 651 -0.76 -23.43 -8.91
N VAL A 652 0.09 -22.50 -9.36
CA VAL A 652 1.34 -22.82 -10.08
C VAL A 652 2.51 -22.65 -9.10
N VAL A 653 2.93 -23.75 -8.48
CA VAL A 653 3.97 -23.75 -7.44
C VAL A 653 5.34 -23.36 -8.01
N SER A 654 5.65 -23.84 -9.20
CA SER A 654 6.87 -23.50 -9.90
C SER A 654 6.69 -23.61 -11.41
N TYR A 655 7.47 -22.83 -12.14
CA TYR A 655 7.57 -22.84 -13.58
C TYR A 655 9.05 -22.92 -13.99
N GLU A 656 9.33 -23.65 -15.07
CA GLU A 656 10.66 -23.80 -15.64
C GLU A 656 10.57 -23.83 -17.17
N ASP A 657 11.34 -22.96 -17.83
CA ASP A 657 11.60 -23.06 -19.26
C ASP A 657 12.59 -24.21 -19.52
N VAL A 658 12.22 -25.15 -20.39
CA VAL A 658 13.11 -26.24 -20.81
C VAL A 658 13.41 -26.13 -22.30
N ALA A 659 14.54 -26.68 -22.75
CA ALA A 659 15.08 -26.44 -24.10
C ALA A 659 14.07 -26.61 -25.26
N ARG A 660 13.09 -27.50 -25.12
CA ARG A 660 12.02 -27.75 -26.12
C ARG A 660 10.60 -27.59 -25.57
N GLY A 661 10.42 -26.81 -24.51
CA GLY A 661 9.08 -26.46 -24.01
C GLY A 661 9.07 -25.85 -22.61
N ALA A 662 8.13 -26.27 -21.78
CA ALA A 662 7.94 -25.74 -20.42
C ALA A 662 7.56 -26.85 -19.43
N ARG A 663 7.87 -26.65 -18.15
CA ARG A 663 7.47 -27.53 -17.04
C ARG A 663 6.81 -26.71 -15.94
N LEU A 664 5.64 -27.17 -15.48
CA LEU A 664 4.87 -26.57 -14.39
C LEU A 664 4.69 -27.58 -13.26
N LYS A 665 4.84 -27.15 -12.02
CA LYS A 665 4.29 -27.86 -10.86
C LYS A 665 2.99 -27.19 -10.45
N LEU A 666 1.92 -27.98 -10.44
CA LEU A 666 0.55 -27.52 -10.21
C LEU A 666 0.06 -28.11 -8.89
N ALA A 667 -0.30 -27.26 -7.93
CA ALA A 667 -0.93 -27.70 -6.69
C ALA A 667 -2.43 -27.90 -6.90
N PHE A 668 -3.00 -28.95 -6.30
CA PHE A 668 -4.43 -29.24 -6.31
C PHE A 668 -4.96 -29.35 -4.88
N ALA A 669 -6.06 -28.65 -4.60
CA ALA A 669 -6.86 -28.88 -3.41
C ALA A 669 -7.64 -30.21 -3.56
N ALA A 670 -7.96 -30.86 -2.44
CA ALA A 670 -8.59 -32.18 -2.43
C ALA A 670 -9.94 -32.26 -3.17
N LYS A 671 -10.61 -31.12 -3.38
CA LYS A 671 -11.90 -30.99 -4.06
C LYS A 671 -11.81 -30.24 -5.39
N ASP A 672 -10.60 -29.99 -5.90
CA ASP A 672 -10.44 -29.43 -7.23
C ASP A 672 -10.96 -30.42 -8.29
N GLY A 673 -11.67 -29.89 -9.29
CA GLY A 673 -12.06 -30.63 -10.49
C GLY A 673 -10.99 -30.60 -11.56
N ASP A 674 -11.40 -30.90 -12.80
CA ASP A 674 -10.54 -30.73 -13.97
C ASP A 674 -10.16 -29.24 -14.12
N ILE A 675 -8.90 -28.96 -14.45
CA ILE A 675 -8.39 -27.61 -14.73
C ILE A 675 -7.92 -27.50 -16.17
N THR A 676 -7.88 -26.28 -16.70
CA THR A 676 -7.42 -26.01 -18.07
C THR A 676 -6.20 -25.11 -18.02
N VAL A 677 -5.03 -25.67 -18.33
CA VAL A 677 -3.80 -24.89 -18.52
C VAL A 677 -3.72 -24.45 -19.97
N ALA A 678 -3.55 -23.15 -20.20
CA ALA A 678 -3.43 -22.60 -21.55
C ALA A 678 -2.11 -21.89 -21.79
N GLY A 679 -1.81 -21.67 -23.07
CA GLY A 679 -0.64 -20.95 -23.53
C GLY A 679 -0.66 -20.73 -25.03
N TYR A 680 0.46 -20.26 -25.56
CA TYR A 680 0.70 -20.06 -26.98
C TYR A 680 1.84 -20.93 -27.47
N ALA A 681 1.67 -21.56 -28.63
CA ALA A 681 2.72 -22.25 -29.35
C ALA A 681 2.51 -22.14 -30.87
N ARG A 682 3.61 -21.96 -31.62
CA ARG A 682 3.58 -21.95 -33.10
C ARG A 682 3.40 -23.34 -33.69
N SER A 683 3.97 -24.35 -33.06
CA SER A 683 3.84 -25.75 -33.45
C SER A 683 2.83 -26.46 -32.55
N ASP A 684 2.41 -27.65 -32.95
CA ASP A 684 1.63 -28.51 -32.07
C ASP A 684 2.42 -28.88 -30.81
N ILE A 685 1.68 -29.14 -29.73
CA ILE A 685 2.27 -29.45 -28.43
C ILE A 685 1.89 -30.85 -27.98
N VAL A 686 2.83 -31.51 -27.31
CA VAL A 686 2.57 -32.74 -26.55
C VAL A 686 2.61 -32.40 -25.07
N ALA A 687 1.52 -32.71 -24.37
CA ALA A 687 1.45 -32.61 -22.92
C ALA A 687 1.67 -33.98 -22.27
N HIS A 688 2.48 -34.01 -21.21
CA HIS A 688 2.63 -35.15 -20.32
C HIS A 688 2.44 -34.68 -18.89
N ALA A 689 1.67 -35.40 -18.09
CA ALA A 689 1.46 -35.08 -16.69
C ALA A 689 1.85 -36.26 -15.79
N GLU A 690 2.54 -35.95 -14.69
CA GLU A 690 2.78 -36.86 -13.57
C GLU A 690 1.97 -36.38 -12.36
N GLY A 691 1.24 -37.26 -11.69
CA GLY A 691 0.32 -36.88 -10.59
C GLY A 691 -1.04 -36.33 -11.05
N ALA A 692 -1.26 -36.21 -12.36
CA ALA A 692 -2.55 -35.88 -12.98
C ALA A 692 -2.68 -36.61 -14.32
N THR A 693 -3.90 -36.76 -14.82
CA THR A 693 -4.20 -37.32 -16.14
C THR A 693 -4.43 -36.19 -17.13
N VAL A 694 -3.73 -36.21 -18.28
CA VAL A 694 -4.05 -35.34 -19.41
C VAL A 694 -5.33 -35.86 -20.07
N VAL A 695 -6.40 -35.08 -19.99
CA VAL A 695 -7.71 -35.42 -20.57
C VAL A 695 -7.78 -35.03 -22.03
N SER A 696 -7.32 -33.82 -22.36
CA SER A 696 -7.21 -33.35 -23.74
C SER A 696 -6.01 -32.41 -23.92
N THR A 697 -5.53 -32.31 -25.15
CA THR A 697 -4.54 -31.32 -25.58
C THR A 697 -4.99 -30.82 -26.94
N GLU A 698 -5.36 -29.55 -26.99
CA GLU A 698 -5.94 -28.91 -28.16
C GLU A 698 -5.13 -27.67 -28.50
N ARG A 699 -4.97 -27.39 -29.79
CA ARG A 699 -4.33 -26.16 -30.30
C ARG A 699 -5.12 -25.64 -31.49
N ASP A 700 -5.49 -24.36 -31.49
CA ASP A 700 -5.99 -23.70 -32.70
C ASP A 700 -4.80 -23.31 -33.58
N PRO A 701 -4.64 -23.90 -34.77
CA PRO A 701 -3.50 -23.62 -35.64
C PRO A 701 -3.46 -22.19 -36.17
N ARG A 702 -4.58 -21.47 -36.17
CA ARG A 702 -4.67 -20.08 -36.65
C ARG A 702 -4.20 -19.07 -35.60
N THR A 703 -4.57 -19.29 -34.35
CA THR A 703 -4.23 -18.38 -33.25
C THR A 703 -2.98 -18.82 -32.48
N GLY A 704 -2.62 -20.11 -32.55
CA GLY A 704 -1.56 -20.72 -31.75
C GLY A 704 -1.92 -20.92 -30.28
N LEU A 705 -3.15 -20.57 -29.86
CA LEU A 705 -3.64 -20.83 -28.51
C LEU A 705 -3.78 -22.35 -28.32
N PHE A 706 -3.15 -22.87 -27.27
CA PHE A 706 -3.35 -24.25 -26.84
C PHE A 706 -4.07 -24.31 -25.49
N LYS A 707 -4.79 -25.41 -25.26
CA LYS A 707 -5.43 -25.75 -23.99
C LYS A 707 -5.12 -27.20 -23.64
N VAL A 708 -4.68 -27.43 -22.41
CA VAL A 708 -4.43 -28.75 -21.84
C VAL A 708 -5.36 -28.93 -20.65
N THR A 709 -6.29 -29.87 -20.78
CA THR A 709 -7.21 -30.22 -19.69
C THR A 709 -6.55 -31.27 -18.82
N LEU A 710 -6.40 -30.99 -17.53
CA LEU A 710 -5.81 -31.89 -16.54
C LEU A 710 -6.85 -32.31 -15.53
N ARG A 711 -6.97 -33.62 -15.33
CA ARG A 711 -7.71 -34.20 -14.21
C ARG A 711 -6.75 -34.52 -13.07
N PRO A 712 -6.93 -33.98 -11.87
CA PRO A 712 -6.08 -34.31 -10.73
C PRO A 712 -6.08 -35.83 -10.48
N GLY A 713 -4.91 -36.39 -10.12
CA GLY A 713 -4.83 -37.76 -9.63
C GLY A 713 -5.68 -37.93 -8.37
N GLY A 714 -6.25 -39.11 -8.14
CA GLY A 714 -7.11 -39.38 -6.97
C GLY A 714 -6.46 -38.94 -5.65
N ARG A 715 -7.31 -38.69 -4.62
CA ARG A 715 -7.13 -38.11 -3.26
C ARG A 715 -5.74 -37.81 -2.63
N SER A 716 -4.61 -38.29 -3.13
CA SER A 716 -3.24 -38.12 -2.62
C SER A 716 -2.33 -37.22 -3.44
N ALA A 717 -2.63 -36.88 -4.69
CA ALA A 717 -1.75 -36.00 -5.49
C ALA A 717 -2.00 -34.52 -5.18
N ALA A 718 -1.33 -34.00 -4.15
CA ALA A 718 -1.35 -32.56 -3.83
C ALA A 718 -0.64 -31.71 -4.90
N ILE A 719 0.28 -32.32 -5.67
CA ILE A 719 1.05 -31.66 -6.72
C ILE A 719 1.12 -32.57 -7.95
N ALA A 720 0.85 -32.01 -9.13
CA ALA A 720 1.14 -32.64 -10.42
C ALA A 720 2.26 -31.88 -11.15
N THR A 721 3.05 -32.59 -11.95
CA THR A 721 4.03 -31.98 -12.85
C THR A 721 3.53 -32.09 -14.28
N LEU A 722 3.25 -30.96 -14.92
CA LEU A 722 2.90 -30.85 -16.34
C LEU A 722 4.16 -30.50 -17.14
N ALA A 723 4.50 -31.31 -18.13
CA ALA A 723 5.52 -31.02 -19.13
C ALA A 723 4.86 -30.78 -20.49
N LEU A 724 5.15 -29.62 -21.08
CA LEU A 724 4.72 -29.22 -22.42
C LEU A 724 5.93 -29.28 -23.35
N LYS A 725 5.79 -29.91 -24.52
CA LYS A 725 6.86 -30.02 -25.52
C LYS A 725 6.34 -29.63 -26.89
N ALA A 726 7.10 -28.81 -27.62
CA ALA A 726 6.83 -28.53 -29.01
C ALA A 726 7.11 -29.78 -29.86
N GLN A 727 6.18 -30.14 -30.75
CA GLN A 727 6.44 -31.09 -31.83
C GLN A 727 7.33 -30.41 -32.88
N GLY A 728 8.45 -31.05 -33.18
CA GLY A 728 9.47 -30.54 -34.11
C GLY A 728 9.13 -30.80 -35.56
#